data_AF-A0A9E0PV92-F1
#
_entry.id   AF-A0A9E0PV92-F1
#
_cell.length_a   1.000
_cell.length_b   1.000
_cell.length_c   1.000
_cell.angle_alpha   90.00
_cell.angle_beta   90.00
_cell.angle_gamma   90.00
#
_symmetry.space_group_name_H-M   'P 1'
#
loop_
_entity.id
_entity.type
_entity.pdbx_description
1 polymer ?
#
loop_
_entity_poly.entity_id
_entity_poly.type
_entity_poly.pdbx_seq_one_letter_code
_entity_poly.pdbx_strand_id
1 'polypeptide(L)'
;MHPSAASARLPLTRSTRPGLPARFRIAVGLGLFFVVLATLTRLALVVAGRGELPHSIATLGRIFAAGALLDLWVAAWCLLPWVLYLALLPERWWQARWQRVALAAGLACTLFGALFSAVAEWFFFEEFDSRFNFVAVDYLLYPTEVVTNIWQSYPTGRILTALAALVLGLTFALRRPLARAWERPTPFRERFALLLAHAGILAVLALSVSPRPLVEHSPDRLVRELTSNGTYAFGEALLGLDAPYDGFYATRDETRTHERLEVLLAEAASTPVALAPNSSARAIRAIQTIAPEHPWNVVLLLEESLGAEFIGALHPGQDPDGDLSLTPEFDALAREGTLFTQAYATGNRTIRAIEATTSSLPPLPGAPIVSRRGAEDLFTLPGVLGQNGYQTLFVYGGRALFDGMGPYLSANGVQRIVEQSDFPADEFRTAWGVSDQAILDRALTEMDAMEQTGKPFFTMILSVSNHRPYAYPPGTIEPLPGLKRRQNVVRYADWAIGRFFRAAREKSYYDHTLFVVMGDHGARVYGAATIPLGSYEVPILMVAPGLLPEGARIDTLASSLDVPPTILALLGLSYPSRFFGHDLLHTRPEDGRALLVHNGDIALMRNGRIAILGLHQQEDVFEVDRKSGEFLRADASTPLSRELVDDAIAYFQSADHLVRSGGYGLDVPELAPRLAAVPPGGLLLATRAELAPHKHAL
;
A
#
# COMPACT_ATOMS: atom_id res chain seq x y z
N MET A 1 96.49 19.05 17.44
CA MET A 1 95.68 19.90 18.35
C MET A 1 94.53 20.50 17.56
N HIS A 2 93.30 20.07 17.87
CA HIS A 2 92.00 20.75 17.77
C HIS A 2 91.48 21.34 16.42
N PRO A 3 90.14 21.39 16.22
CA PRO A 3 89.51 20.73 15.08
C PRO A 3 88.54 21.59 14.24
N SER A 4 88.26 21.08 13.03
CA SER A 4 87.02 21.11 12.24
C SER A 4 85.80 21.90 12.78
N ALA A 5 85.43 22.97 12.05
CA ALA A 5 84.10 23.58 12.11
C ALA A 5 83.11 22.79 11.23
N ALA A 6 82.33 21.90 11.85
CA ALA A 6 81.19 21.25 11.22
C ALA A 6 79.96 22.15 11.38
N SER A 7 79.40 22.61 10.26
CA SER A 7 78.10 23.27 10.21
C SER A 7 77.00 22.27 10.61
N ALA A 8 76.43 22.44 11.80
CA ALA A 8 75.28 21.69 12.25
C ALA A 8 74.06 22.01 11.39
N ARG A 9 73.67 21.09 10.50
CA ARG A 9 72.32 21.08 9.92
C ARG A 9 71.36 20.61 11.02
N LEU A 10 70.59 21.54 11.56
CA LEU A 10 69.41 21.23 12.37
C LEU A 10 68.50 20.25 11.61
N PRO A 11 67.99 19.18 12.24
CA PRO A 11 66.98 18.35 11.62
C PRO A 11 65.71 19.19 11.45
N LEU A 12 65.31 19.39 10.20
CA LEU A 12 63.99 19.91 9.86
C LEU A 12 62.95 18.99 10.50
N THR A 13 62.38 19.45 11.62
CA THR A 13 61.17 18.88 12.19
C THR A 13 60.10 18.92 11.10
N ARG A 14 59.77 17.75 10.53
CA ARG A 14 58.58 17.60 9.69
C ARG A 14 57.40 18.05 10.54
N SER A 15 56.85 19.21 10.19
CA SER A 15 55.55 19.70 10.64
C SER A 15 54.54 18.55 10.62
N THR A 16 54.23 18.00 11.80
CA THR A 16 53.11 17.08 12.01
C THR A 16 51.85 17.91 12.03
N ARG A 17 51.35 18.28 10.84
CA ARG A 17 49.97 18.74 10.73
C ARG A 17 49.06 17.63 11.30
N PRO A 18 48.08 17.96 12.15
CA PRO A 18 47.12 16.98 12.67
C PRO A 18 46.21 16.55 11.52
N GLY A 19 46.67 15.59 10.72
CA GLY A 19 45.88 14.96 9.68
C GLY A 19 45.18 13.71 10.21
N LEU A 20 43.98 13.43 9.69
CA LEU A 20 43.23 12.21 10.01
C LEU A 20 44.13 10.96 9.93
N PRO A 21 44.10 10.07 10.94
CA PRO A 21 44.85 8.82 10.92
C PRO A 21 44.61 8.02 9.64
N ALA A 22 45.70 7.46 9.10
CA ALA A 22 45.66 6.78 7.81
C ALA A 22 44.64 5.64 7.78
N ARG A 23 44.46 4.97 8.93
CA ARG A 23 43.46 3.95 9.19
C ARG A 23 42.01 4.42 9.00
N PHE A 24 41.67 5.66 9.36
CA PHE A 24 40.31 6.20 9.28
C PHE A 24 39.99 6.88 7.94
N ARG A 25 40.98 7.02 7.04
CA ARG A 25 40.72 7.49 5.67
C ARG A 25 39.76 6.57 4.91
N ILE A 26 39.66 5.30 5.30
CA ILE A 26 38.71 4.33 4.74
C ILE A 26 37.27 4.77 5.04
N ALA A 27 36.97 5.11 6.30
CA ALA A 27 35.64 5.59 6.69
C ALA A 27 35.27 6.90 5.98
N VAL A 28 36.22 7.82 5.82
CA VAL A 28 35.97 9.06 5.06
C VAL A 28 35.73 8.78 3.57
N GLY A 29 36.50 7.88 2.96
CA GLY A 29 36.29 7.47 1.57
C GLY A 29 34.93 6.80 1.36
N LEU A 30 34.51 5.95 2.30
CA LEU A 30 33.17 5.36 2.30
C LEU A 30 32.07 6.40 2.47
N GLY A 31 32.23 7.37 3.36
CA GLY A 31 31.27 8.46 3.54
C GLY A 31 31.09 9.27 2.27
N LEU A 32 32.18 9.65 1.62
CA LEU A 32 32.13 10.34 0.33
C LEU A 32 31.47 9.48 -0.74
N PHE A 33 31.80 8.19 -0.80
CA PHE A 33 31.18 7.25 -1.73
C PHE A 33 29.66 7.16 -1.52
N PHE A 34 29.17 7.05 -0.28
CA PHE A 34 27.73 7.01 0.01
C PHE A 34 27.02 8.28 -0.45
N VAL A 35 27.57 9.47 -0.16
CA VAL A 35 26.97 10.75 -0.56
C VAL A 35 26.97 10.90 -2.09
N VAL A 36 28.07 10.55 -2.76
CA VAL A 36 28.15 10.60 -4.22
C VAL A 36 27.16 9.62 -4.84
N LEU A 37 27.08 8.39 -4.33
CA LEU A 37 26.15 7.39 -4.82
C LEU A 37 24.70 7.85 -4.63
N ALA A 38 24.33 8.34 -3.45
CA ALA A 38 22.98 8.84 -3.18
C ALA A 38 22.60 10.03 -4.08
N THR A 39 23.56 10.92 -4.35
CA THR A 39 23.38 12.04 -5.29
C THR A 39 23.17 11.54 -6.72
N LEU A 40 23.95 10.54 -7.17
CA LEU A 40 23.79 9.92 -8.49
C LEU A 40 22.47 9.18 -8.61
N THR A 41 22.04 8.45 -7.57
CA THR A 41 20.72 7.80 -7.53
C THR A 41 19.62 8.85 -7.64
N ARG A 42 19.69 9.94 -6.87
CA ARG A 42 18.73 11.05 -6.97
C ARG A 42 18.69 11.65 -8.36
N LEU A 43 19.84 11.89 -8.98
CA LEU A 43 19.91 12.38 -10.36
C LEU A 43 19.26 11.40 -11.34
N ALA A 44 19.53 10.11 -11.18
CA ALA A 44 18.93 9.07 -12.00
C ALA A 44 17.40 9.09 -11.86
N LEU A 45 16.86 9.14 -10.64
CA LEU A 45 15.42 9.21 -10.40
C LEU A 45 14.78 10.48 -10.95
N VAL A 46 15.44 11.64 -10.86
CA VAL A 46 14.98 12.87 -11.50
C VAL A 46 14.86 12.66 -13.01
N VAL A 47 15.87 12.08 -13.66
CA VAL A 47 15.83 11.76 -15.10
C VAL A 47 14.76 10.72 -15.41
N ALA A 48 14.51 9.78 -14.49
CA ALA A 48 13.52 8.73 -14.63
C ALA A 48 12.08 9.22 -14.46
N GLY A 49 11.84 10.32 -13.74
CA GLY A 49 10.53 10.90 -13.40
C GLY A 49 9.77 11.45 -14.62
N ARG A 50 9.39 10.53 -15.52
CA ARG A 50 8.90 10.67 -16.90
C ARG A 50 7.91 11.83 -17.16
N GLY A 51 8.42 13.05 -17.29
CA GLY A 51 7.68 14.17 -17.90
C GLY A 51 7.05 15.19 -16.95
N GLU A 52 6.99 14.90 -15.64
CA GLU A 52 6.52 15.83 -14.60
C GLU A 52 7.69 16.41 -13.78
N LEU A 53 8.78 16.74 -14.48
CA LEU A 53 9.92 17.37 -13.82
C LEU A 53 9.49 18.70 -13.17
N PRO A 54 9.96 19.01 -11.95
CA PRO A 54 9.66 20.28 -11.31
C PRO A 54 10.03 21.44 -12.26
N HIS A 55 9.06 22.24 -12.67
CA HIS A 55 9.20 23.24 -13.74
C HIS A 55 10.18 24.38 -13.41
N SER A 56 10.84 24.38 -12.24
CA SER A 56 11.76 25.42 -11.82
C SER A 56 13.14 24.89 -11.40
N ILE A 57 14.20 25.55 -11.88
CA ILE A 57 15.59 25.34 -11.45
C ILE A 57 15.73 25.53 -9.93
N ALA A 58 14.92 26.40 -9.32
CA ALA A 58 14.90 26.61 -7.89
C ALA A 58 14.42 25.37 -7.12
N THR A 59 13.39 24.68 -7.62
CA THR A 59 12.88 23.44 -7.02
C THR A 59 13.92 22.33 -7.12
N LEU A 60 14.56 22.17 -8.28
CA LEU A 60 15.69 21.24 -8.44
C LEU A 60 16.82 21.57 -7.47
N GLY A 61 17.19 22.85 -7.35
CA GLY A 61 18.19 23.31 -6.37
C GLY A 61 17.85 22.91 -4.93
N ARG A 62 16.58 23.05 -4.53
CA ARG A 62 16.11 22.63 -3.19
C ARG A 62 16.17 21.11 -3.01
N ILE A 63 15.71 20.32 -3.99
CA ILE A 63 15.77 18.85 -3.97
C ILE A 63 17.20 18.38 -3.71
N PHE A 64 18.18 18.90 -4.44
CA PHE A 64 19.57 18.51 -4.27
C PHE A 64 20.21 19.06 -2.99
N ALA A 65 19.87 20.28 -2.56
CA ALA A 65 20.42 20.86 -1.34
C ALA A 65 19.92 20.14 -0.08
N ALA A 66 18.59 19.97 0.05
CA ALA A 66 17.98 19.25 1.16
C ALA A 66 18.36 17.76 1.13
N GLY A 67 18.35 17.15 -0.06
CA GLY A 67 18.79 15.78 -0.25
C GLY A 67 20.25 15.55 0.14
N ALA A 68 21.17 16.49 -0.16
CA ALA A 68 22.57 16.36 0.25
C ALA A 68 22.74 16.42 1.79
N LEU A 69 21.96 17.24 2.49
CA LEU A 69 21.96 17.26 3.96
C LEU A 69 21.45 15.93 4.53
N LEU A 70 20.39 15.37 3.95
CA LEU A 70 19.87 14.06 4.32
C LEU A 70 20.89 12.95 4.03
N ASP A 71 21.57 12.99 2.88
CA ASP A 71 22.59 12.01 2.52
C ASP A 71 23.78 12.03 3.50
N LEU A 72 24.18 13.21 3.98
CA LEU A 72 25.20 13.35 5.02
C LEU A 72 24.73 12.75 6.35
N TRP A 73 23.47 12.97 6.72
CA TRP A 73 22.85 12.40 7.90
C TRP A 73 22.85 10.86 7.84
N VAL A 74 22.40 10.29 6.71
CA VAL A 74 22.37 8.83 6.48
C VAL A 74 23.79 8.26 6.45
N ALA A 75 24.72 8.92 5.77
CA ALA A 75 26.10 8.47 5.68
C ALA A 75 26.75 8.40 7.07
N ALA A 76 26.45 9.32 7.99
CA ALA A 76 26.95 9.27 9.36
C ALA A 76 26.53 7.97 10.06
N TRP A 77 25.26 7.56 9.94
CA TRP A 77 24.76 6.31 10.51
C TRP A 77 25.32 5.07 9.82
N CYS A 78 25.38 5.06 8.48
CA CYS A 78 25.94 3.93 7.71
C CYS A 78 27.44 3.71 7.97
N LEU A 79 28.16 4.73 8.43
CA LEU A 79 29.58 4.63 8.79
C LEU A 79 29.83 4.04 10.17
N LEU A 80 28.82 3.97 11.05
CA LEU A 80 29.01 3.50 12.43
C LEU A 80 29.67 2.11 12.52
N PRO A 81 29.26 1.08 11.76
CA PRO A 81 29.92 -0.23 11.82
C PRO A 81 31.40 -0.17 11.42
N TRP A 82 31.74 0.67 10.44
CA TRP A 82 33.11 0.88 9.97
C TRP A 82 33.95 1.63 10.99
N VAL A 83 33.40 2.68 11.60
CA VAL A 83 34.10 3.44 12.64
C VAL A 83 34.35 2.55 13.87
N LEU A 84 33.38 1.74 14.28
CA LEU A 84 33.56 0.76 15.36
C LEU A 84 34.64 -0.26 15.02
N TYR A 85 34.60 -0.86 13.82
CA TYR A 85 35.62 -1.80 13.36
C TYR A 85 37.03 -1.19 13.34
N LEU A 86 37.16 0.03 12.80
CA LEU A 86 38.43 0.74 12.72
C LEU A 86 38.91 1.26 14.08
N ALA A 87 38.03 1.55 15.03
CA ALA A 87 38.41 1.99 16.36
C ALA A 87 38.80 0.81 17.27
N LEU A 88 37.94 -0.21 17.34
CA LEU A 88 38.01 -1.28 18.33
C LEU A 88 39.05 -2.35 17.97
N LEU A 89 39.29 -2.63 16.68
CA LEU A 89 40.22 -3.70 16.29
C LEU A 89 41.67 -3.37 16.71
N PRO A 90 42.32 -4.16 17.59
CA PRO A 90 43.65 -3.87 18.11
C PRO A 90 44.73 -3.79 17.02
N GLU A 91 45.78 -3.01 17.25
CA GLU A 91 46.88 -2.84 16.28
C GLU A 91 47.55 -4.17 15.90
N ARG A 92 47.69 -5.11 16.86
CA ARG A 92 48.20 -6.47 16.62
C ARG A 92 47.41 -7.24 15.55
N TRP A 93 46.09 -7.04 15.49
CA TRP A 93 45.22 -7.70 14.52
C TRP A 93 45.12 -6.86 13.24
N TRP A 94 45.16 -5.53 13.37
CA TRP A 94 45.23 -4.63 12.22
C TRP A 94 46.42 -4.96 11.31
N GLN A 95 47.60 -5.22 11.91
CA GLN A 95 48.83 -5.54 11.18
C GLN A 95 48.89 -6.97 10.63
N ALA A 96 47.93 -7.83 10.95
CA ALA A 96 47.94 -9.21 10.48
C ALA A 96 47.67 -9.30 8.96
N ARG A 97 48.24 -10.30 8.30
CA ARG A 97 48.07 -10.47 6.83
C ARG A 97 46.63 -10.76 6.42
N TRP A 98 45.92 -11.56 7.21
CA TRP A 98 44.52 -11.89 6.98
C TRP A 98 43.61 -10.65 6.99
N GLN A 99 43.97 -9.64 7.78
CA GLN A 99 43.19 -8.42 7.93
C GLN A 99 43.14 -7.59 6.64
N ARG A 100 44.17 -7.65 5.80
CA ARG A 100 44.13 -6.97 4.48
C ARG A 100 43.08 -7.56 3.57
N VAL A 101 42.93 -8.89 3.60
CA VAL A 101 41.91 -9.62 2.84
C VAL A 101 40.54 -9.36 3.45
N ALA A 102 40.40 -9.45 4.77
CA ALA A 102 39.14 -9.17 5.46
C ALA A 102 38.63 -7.74 5.20
N LEU A 103 39.53 -6.75 5.22
CA LEU A 103 39.18 -5.36 4.90
C LEU A 103 38.72 -5.21 3.45
N ALA A 104 39.44 -5.81 2.49
CA ALA A 104 39.07 -5.76 1.09
C ALA A 104 37.72 -6.45 0.82
N ALA A 105 37.48 -7.60 1.46
CA ALA A 105 36.20 -8.32 1.37
C ALA A 105 35.06 -7.52 2.01
N GLY A 106 35.24 -6.98 3.22
CA GLY A 106 34.23 -6.15 3.88
C GLY A 106 33.90 -4.89 3.08
N LEU A 107 34.92 -4.27 2.46
CA LEU A 107 34.73 -3.14 1.56
C LEU A 107 33.95 -3.54 0.31
N ALA A 108 34.32 -4.65 -0.34
CA ALA A 108 33.60 -5.15 -1.51
C ALA A 108 32.13 -5.44 -1.17
N CYS A 109 31.83 -6.07 -0.03
CA CYS A 109 30.47 -6.30 0.44
C CYS A 109 29.71 -4.98 0.69
N THR A 110 30.36 -3.99 1.30
CA THR A 110 29.73 -2.67 1.55
C THR A 110 29.42 -1.94 0.25
N LEU A 111 30.38 -1.93 -0.69
CA LEU A 111 30.18 -1.33 -2.02
C LEU A 111 29.08 -2.05 -2.78
N PHE A 112 29.07 -3.39 -2.74
CA PHE A 112 28.02 -4.19 -3.38
C PHE A 112 26.65 -3.87 -2.78
N GLY A 113 26.50 -3.89 -1.46
CA GLY A 113 25.22 -3.59 -0.80
C GLY A 113 24.71 -2.18 -1.13
N ALA A 114 25.60 -1.19 -1.14
CA ALA A 114 25.25 0.19 -1.49
C ALA A 114 24.81 0.32 -2.96
N LEU A 115 25.58 -0.23 -3.90
CA LEU A 115 25.27 -0.19 -5.33
C LEU A 115 24.01 -1.01 -5.66
N PHE A 116 23.86 -2.17 -5.04
CA PHE A 116 22.67 -3.00 -5.15
C PHE A 116 21.44 -2.24 -4.63
N SER A 117 21.54 -1.58 -3.48
CA SER A 117 20.46 -0.74 -2.93
C SER A 117 20.07 0.37 -3.90
N ALA A 118 21.04 1.09 -4.48
CA ALA A 118 20.78 2.13 -5.48
C ALA A 118 20.07 1.61 -6.75
N VAL A 119 20.45 0.41 -7.23
CA VAL A 119 19.80 -0.23 -8.38
C VAL A 119 18.41 -0.76 -8.02
N ALA A 120 18.26 -1.36 -6.84
CA ALA A 120 16.98 -1.82 -6.33
C ALA A 120 16.01 -0.65 -6.17
N GLU A 121 16.48 0.49 -5.68
CA GLU A 121 15.72 1.71 -5.53
C GLU A 121 15.26 2.28 -6.86
N TRP A 122 16.07 2.20 -7.92
CA TRP A 122 15.62 2.56 -9.28
C TRP A 122 14.41 1.73 -9.71
N PHE A 123 14.48 0.41 -9.60
CA PHE A 123 13.39 -0.47 -10.01
C PHE A 123 12.17 -0.33 -9.08
N PHE A 124 12.41 -0.11 -7.78
CA PHE A 124 11.34 0.16 -6.83
C PHE A 124 10.63 1.46 -7.16
N PHE A 125 11.36 2.53 -7.49
CA PHE A 125 10.77 3.81 -7.88
C PHE A 125 10.02 3.70 -9.22
N GLU A 126 10.56 2.96 -10.20
CA GLU A 126 9.84 2.67 -11.44
C GLU A 126 8.53 1.93 -11.18
N GLU A 127 8.50 1.09 -10.15
CA GLU A 127 7.34 0.24 -9.83
C GLU A 127 6.32 0.96 -8.93
N PHE A 128 6.74 1.76 -7.94
CA PHE A 128 5.89 2.33 -6.89
C PHE A 128 5.82 3.88 -6.89
N ASP A 129 6.57 4.55 -7.76
CA ASP A 129 6.72 6.02 -7.79
C ASP A 129 7.08 6.64 -6.43
N SER A 130 7.82 5.88 -5.63
CA SER A 130 8.25 6.27 -4.31
C SER A 130 9.63 5.69 -4.03
N ARG A 131 10.32 6.27 -3.06
CA ARG A 131 11.45 5.64 -2.38
C ARG A 131 10.94 4.40 -1.62
N PHE A 132 11.87 3.65 -1.02
CA PHE A 132 11.49 2.52 -0.18
C PHE A 132 10.49 2.93 0.90
N ASN A 133 9.40 2.19 1.00
CA ASN A 133 8.33 2.38 1.96
C ASN A 133 8.00 1.03 2.63
N PHE A 134 6.85 0.94 3.32
CA PHE A 134 6.43 -0.29 4.01
C PHE A 134 6.39 -1.52 3.08
N VAL A 135 6.11 -1.35 1.79
CA VAL A 135 6.08 -2.45 0.80
C VAL A 135 7.47 -3.08 0.67
N ALA A 136 8.53 -2.28 0.66
CA ALA A 136 9.90 -2.79 0.59
C ALA A 136 10.26 -3.66 1.80
N VAL A 137 9.70 -3.34 2.98
CA VAL A 137 9.93 -4.10 4.22
C VAL A 137 9.10 -5.37 4.23
N ASP A 138 7.82 -5.27 3.88
CA ASP A 138 6.85 -6.37 3.83
C ASP A 138 7.30 -7.47 2.86
N TYR A 139 7.83 -7.09 1.69
CA TYR A 139 8.36 -8.02 0.70
C TYR A 139 9.55 -8.87 1.18
N LEU A 140 10.27 -8.45 2.23
CA LEU A 140 11.33 -9.27 2.82
C LEU A 140 10.78 -10.51 3.53
N LEU A 141 9.49 -10.53 3.88
CA LEU A 141 8.81 -11.67 4.49
C LEU A 141 8.47 -12.77 3.46
N TYR A 142 8.45 -12.44 2.17
CA TYR A 142 8.03 -13.34 1.08
C TYR A 142 9.13 -13.52 0.01
N PRO A 143 10.32 -14.04 0.38
CA PRO A 143 11.48 -14.04 -0.51
C PRO A 143 11.29 -14.89 -1.76
N THR A 144 10.53 -15.99 -1.69
CA THR A 144 10.36 -16.89 -2.83
C THR A 144 9.59 -16.21 -3.96
N GLU A 145 8.45 -15.59 -3.66
CA GLU A 145 7.61 -14.84 -4.60
C GLU A 145 8.39 -13.65 -5.17
N VAL A 146 8.99 -12.86 -4.29
CA VAL A 146 9.67 -11.61 -4.66
C VAL A 146 10.91 -11.89 -5.51
N VAL A 147 11.78 -12.83 -5.12
CA VAL A 147 12.99 -13.17 -5.88
C VAL A 147 12.63 -13.80 -7.22
N THR A 148 11.63 -14.69 -7.25
CA THR A 148 11.18 -15.33 -8.50
C THR A 148 10.62 -14.27 -9.45
N ASN A 149 9.78 -13.36 -8.96
CA ASN A 149 9.27 -12.26 -9.76
C ASN A 149 10.40 -11.36 -10.28
N ILE A 150 11.36 -10.96 -9.45
CA ILE A 150 12.51 -10.15 -9.89
C ILE A 150 13.30 -10.86 -10.99
N TRP A 151 13.51 -12.18 -10.86
CA TRP A 151 14.24 -12.97 -11.86
C TRP A 151 13.47 -13.11 -13.18
N GLN A 152 12.14 -13.22 -13.13
CA GLN A 152 11.27 -13.33 -14.31
C GLN A 152 11.03 -11.98 -14.98
N SER A 153 10.98 -10.89 -14.21
CA SER A 153 10.64 -9.55 -14.68
C SER A 153 11.83 -8.75 -15.19
N TYR A 154 13.05 -9.02 -14.68
CA TYR A 154 14.25 -8.24 -14.98
C TYR A 154 15.43 -9.11 -15.42
N PRO A 155 16.41 -8.57 -16.17
CA PRO A 155 17.63 -9.28 -16.54
C PRO A 155 18.61 -9.40 -15.36
N THR A 156 18.13 -9.96 -14.25
CA THR A 156 18.77 -9.97 -12.92
C THR A 156 20.18 -10.56 -12.96
N GLY A 157 20.40 -11.66 -13.69
CA GLY A 157 21.73 -12.24 -13.86
C GLY A 157 22.74 -11.27 -14.50
N ARG A 158 22.32 -10.46 -15.50
CA ARG A 158 23.18 -9.46 -16.15
C ARG A 158 23.48 -8.30 -15.20
N ILE A 159 22.46 -7.84 -14.46
CA ILE A 159 22.59 -6.76 -13.46
C ILE A 159 23.58 -7.16 -12.36
N LEU A 160 23.41 -8.34 -11.77
CA LEU A 160 24.28 -8.85 -10.71
C LEU A 160 25.73 -9.05 -11.20
N THR A 161 25.91 -9.55 -12.43
CA THR A 161 27.24 -9.69 -13.04
C THR A 161 27.92 -8.33 -13.25
N ALA A 162 27.17 -7.34 -13.75
CA ALA A 162 27.67 -5.97 -13.94
C ALA A 162 28.04 -5.31 -12.60
N LEU A 163 27.21 -5.47 -11.57
CA LEU A 163 27.49 -5.00 -10.21
C LEU A 163 28.73 -5.66 -9.63
N ALA A 164 28.87 -6.99 -9.76
CA ALA A 164 30.05 -7.71 -9.29
C ALA A 164 31.33 -7.22 -9.99
N ALA A 165 31.31 -7.04 -11.31
CA ALA A 165 32.44 -6.52 -12.07
C ALA A 165 32.80 -5.08 -11.64
N LEU A 166 31.80 -4.23 -11.42
CA LEU A 166 31.99 -2.87 -10.93
C LEU A 166 32.60 -2.85 -9.53
N VAL A 167 32.08 -3.66 -8.61
CA VAL A 167 32.60 -3.78 -7.23
C VAL A 167 34.04 -4.29 -7.22
N LEU A 168 34.37 -5.28 -8.05
CA LEU A 168 35.74 -5.77 -8.21
C LEU A 168 36.66 -4.66 -8.74
N GLY A 169 36.21 -3.92 -9.76
CA GLY A 169 36.94 -2.78 -10.33
C GLY A 169 37.19 -1.66 -9.31
N LEU A 170 36.18 -1.26 -8.54
CA LEU A 170 36.28 -0.26 -7.49
C LEU A 170 37.18 -0.71 -6.34
N THR A 171 37.00 -1.94 -5.85
CA THR A 171 37.85 -2.51 -4.80
C THR A 171 39.31 -2.59 -5.26
N PHE A 172 39.54 -2.98 -6.52
CA PHE A 172 40.87 -2.98 -7.13
C PHE A 172 41.44 -1.57 -7.25
N ALA A 173 40.66 -0.57 -7.68
CA ALA A 173 41.11 0.83 -7.76
C ALA A 173 41.49 1.39 -6.37
N LEU A 174 40.74 1.01 -5.34
CA LEU A 174 40.97 1.42 -3.95
C LEU A 174 42.16 0.69 -3.28
N ARG A 175 42.76 -0.33 -3.91
CA ARG A 175 43.87 -1.10 -3.33
C ARG A 175 45.06 -0.25 -2.87
N ARG A 176 45.41 0.79 -3.63
CA ARG A 176 46.53 1.69 -3.31
C ARG A 176 46.19 2.61 -2.11
N PRO A 177 45.04 3.33 -2.11
CA PRO A 177 44.55 4.04 -0.93
C PRO A 177 44.43 3.14 0.33
N LEU A 178 43.93 1.91 0.18
CA LEU A 178 43.78 0.95 1.28
C LEU A 178 45.14 0.55 1.86
N ALA A 179 46.15 0.32 1.01
CA ALA A 179 47.50 0.02 1.48
C ALA A 179 48.07 1.15 2.35
N ARG A 180 47.68 2.41 2.11
CA ARG A 180 48.09 3.54 2.94
C ARG A 180 47.56 3.46 4.37
N ALA A 181 46.49 2.73 4.61
CA ALA A 181 45.92 2.54 5.95
C ALA A 181 46.87 1.78 6.90
N TRP A 182 47.93 1.16 6.37
CA TRP A 182 49.01 0.50 7.11
C TRP A 182 50.31 1.32 7.24
N GLU A 183 50.37 2.54 6.68
CA GLU A 183 51.59 3.36 6.69
C GLU A 183 52.07 3.73 8.10
N ARG A 184 51.14 3.94 9.04
CA ARG A 184 51.45 4.23 10.44
C ARG A 184 50.52 3.49 11.40
N PRO A 185 51.04 2.88 12.48
CA PRO A 185 50.21 2.40 13.58
C PRO A 185 49.35 3.52 14.16
N THR A 186 48.11 3.22 14.54
CA THR A 186 47.21 4.22 15.15
C THR A 186 47.03 3.91 16.64
N PRO A 187 47.58 4.73 17.55
CA PRO A 187 47.51 4.47 18.99
C PRO A 187 46.06 4.39 19.47
N PHE A 188 45.81 3.64 20.56
CA PHE A 188 44.47 3.49 21.13
C PHE A 188 43.79 4.84 21.44
N ARG A 189 44.54 5.82 21.97
CA ARG A 189 44.01 7.16 22.27
C ARG A 189 43.46 7.87 21.02
N GLU A 190 44.16 7.80 19.88
CA GLU A 190 43.69 8.38 18.61
C GLU A 190 42.45 7.65 18.09
N ARG A 191 42.45 6.31 18.16
CA ARG A 191 41.30 5.48 17.75
C ARG A 191 40.05 5.77 18.57
N PHE A 192 40.21 5.85 19.88
CA PHE A 192 39.13 6.12 20.81
C PHE A 192 38.62 7.56 20.69
N ALA A 193 39.51 8.55 20.50
CA ALA A 193 39.10 9.94 20.27
C ALA A 193 38.24 10.08 19.01
N LEU A 194 38.57 9.37 17.92
CA LEU A 194 37.75 9.39 16.70
C LEU A 194 36.42 8.67 16.86
N LEU A 195 36.38 7.58 17.63
CA LEU A 195 35.13 6.94 18.00
C LEU A 195 34.24 7.89 18.80
N LEU A 196 34.78 8.58 19.80
CA LEU A 196 34.05 9.58 20.58
C LEU A 196 33.59 10.77 19.72
N ALA A 197 34.43 11.23 18.79
CA ALA A 197 34.05 12.29 17.87
C ALA A 197 32.87 11.87 16.98
N HIS A 198 32.91 10.66 16.42
CA HIS A 198 31.81 10.13 15.62
C HIS A 198 30.55 9.87 16.46
N ALA A 199 30.70 9.33 17.67
CA ALA A 199 29.60 9.18 18.63
C ALA A 199 28.98 10.53 19.01
N GLY A 200 29.81 11.58 19.16
CA GLY A 200 29.35 12.94 19.38
C GLY A 200 28.54 13.49 18.20
N ILE A 201 28.97 13.23 16.95
CA ILE A 201 28.19 13.55 15.75
C ILE A 201 26.84 12.83 15.80
N LEU A 202 26.82 11.51 16.01
CA LEU A 202 25.57 10.74 16.07
C LEU A 202 24.67 11.20 17.21
N ALA A 203 25.22 11.54 18.38
CA ALA A 203 24.47 12.08 19.50
C ALA A 203 23.85 13.44 19.16
N VAL A 204 24.59 14.33 18.51
CA VAL A 204 24.05 15.60 18.00
C VAL A 204 22.95 15.32 16.99
N LEU A 205 23.15 14.43 16.02
CA LEU A 205 22.14 14.10 15.01
C LEU A 205 20.88 13.46 15.61
N ALA A 206 21.02 12.63 16.65
CA ALA A 206 19.91 11.99 17.34
C ALA A 206 19.14 12.96 18.26
N LEU A 207 19.82 13.97 18.82
CA LEU A 207 19.23 15.01 19.66
C LEU A 207 18.75 16.23 18.86
N SER A 208 19.12 16.34 17.58
CA SER A 208 18.67 17.39 16.67
C SER A 208 17.21 17.16 16.26
N VAL A 209 16.58 18.22 15.72
CA VAL A 209 15.27 18.09 15.05
C VAL A 209 15.37 17.00 13.97
N SER A 210 14.36 16.13 13.91
CA SER A 210 14.20 15.06 12.91
C SER A 210 14.61 15.54 11.50
N PRO A 211 15.25 14.72 10.66
CA PRO A 211 15.58 15.13 9.28
C PRO A 211 14.33 15.27 8.37
N ARG A 212 13.12 14.93 8.85
CA ARG A 212 11.86 15.01 8.09
C ARG A 212 11.53 16.36 7.46
N PRO A 213 11.76 17.53 8.10
CA PRO A 213 11.52 18.83 7.46
C PRO A 213 12.37 19.06 6.21
N LEU A 214 13.49 18.33 6.06
CA LEU A 214 14.27 18.33 4.81
C LEU A 214 13.52 17.62 3.68
N VAL A 215 12.66 16.65 3.97
CA VAL A 215 11.86 15.90 3.00
C VAL A 215 10.51 16.58 2.77
N GLU A 216 9.84 17.04 3.83
CA GLU A 216 8.47 17.60 3.83
C GLU A 216 8.41 19.09 3.44
N HIS A 217 9.43 19.61 2.74
CA HIS A 217 9.52 21.04 2.38
C HIS A 217 8.59 21.47 1.23
N SER A 218 7.91 20.51 0.58
CA SER A 218 7.09 20.73 -0.61
C SER A 218 5.74 20.02 -0.50
N PRO A 219 4.63 20.65 -0.93
CA PRO A 219 3.33 19.98 -1.05
C PRO A 219 3.31 18.94 -2.19
N ASP A 220 4.19 19.07 -3.18
CA ASP A 220 4.35 18.11 -4.28
C ASP A 220 5.02 16.81 -3.78
N ARG A 221 4.33 15.67 -3.93
CA ARG A 221 4.79 14.35 -3.50
C ARG A 221 6.06 13.92 -4.22
N LEU A 222 6.13 14.08 -5.53
CA LEU A 222 7.29 13.71 -6.34
C LEU A 222 8.54 14.49 -5.88
N VAL A 223 8.39 15.77 -5.54
CA VAL A 223 9.48 16.57 -4.96
C VAL A 223 9.96 15.98 -3.63
N ARG A 224 9.06 15.53 -2.73
CA ARG A 224 9.45 14.89 -1.47
C ARG A 224 10.20 13.57 -1.70
N GLU A 225 9.66 12.72 -2.57
CA GLU A 225 10.26 11.42 -2.90
C GLU A 225 11.65 11.57 -3.55
N LEU A 226 11.81 12.53 -4.46
CA LEU A 226 13.11 12.84 -5.07
C LEU A 226 14.10 13.43 -4.05
N THR A 227 13.63 14.25 -3.10
CA THR A 227 14.47 14.82 -2.04
C THR A 227 14.97 13.74 -1.07
N SER A 228 14.12 12.76 -0.77
CA SER A 228 14.38 11.68 0.19
C SER A 228 15.56 10.75 -0.20
N ASN A 229 15.88 9.82 0.69
CA ASN A 229 16.95 8.82 0.58
C ASN A 229 16.38 7.44 0.93
N GLY A 230 16.56 6.43 0.07
CA GLY A 230 15.97 5.11 0.27
C GLY A 230 16.38 4.42 1.56
N THR A 231 17.62 4.59 2.03
CA THR A 231 18.07 3.97 3.30
C THR A 231 17.36 4.61 4.49
N TYR A 232 17.17 5.93 4.44
CA TYR A 232 16.38 6.66 5.44
C TYR A 232 14.91 6.22 5.40
N ALA A 233 14.31 6.22 4.21
CA ALA A 233 12.90 5.88 4.02
C ALA A 233 12.60 4.42 4.43
N PHE A 234 13.50 3.49 4.13
CA PHE A 234 13.41 2.10 4.60
C PHE A 234 13.46 1.99 6.13
N GLY A 235 14.36 2.74 6.79
CA GLY A 235 14.46 2.77 8.24
C GLY A 235 13.20 3.33 8.91
N GLU A 236 12.66 4.44 8.38
CA GLU A 236 11.39 5.02 8.83
C GLU A 236 10.23 4.04 8.65
N ALA A 237 10.14 3.40 7.48
CA ALA A 237 9.12 2.39 7.21
C ALA A 237 9.19 1.21 8.17
N LEU A 238 10.40 0.70 8.45
CA LEU A 238 10.63 -0.42 9.37
C LEU A 238 10.20 -0.08 10.81
N LEU A 239 10.49 1.14 11.27
CA LEU A 239 10.09 1.61 12.60
C LEU A 239 8.58 1.90 12.70
N GLY A 240 7.92 2.24 11.59
CA GLY A 240 6.52 2.63 11.53
C GLY A 240 5.52 1.53 11.16
N LEU A 241 5.96 0.27 10.98
CA LEU A 241 5.13 -0.82 10.44
C LEU A 241 3.79 -1.02 11.19
N ASP A 242 3.78 -0.91 12.52
CA ASP A 242 2.58 -1.02 13.36
C ASP A 242 2.41 0.22 14.26
N ALA A 243 2.73 1.40 13.72
CA ALA A 243 2.54 2.64 14.47
C ALA A 243 1.05 2.84 14.81
N PRO A 244 0.71 3.19 16.06
CA PRO A 244 -0.66 3.56 16.42
C PRO A 244 -1.11 4.82 15.67
N TYR A 245 -2.41 4.99 15.50
CA TYR A 245 -2.96 6.25 14.99
C TYR A 245 -2.59 7.40 15.94
N ASP A 246 -2.80 7.16 17.24
CA ASP A 246 -2.50 8.10 18.31
C ASP A 246 -1.00 8.46 18.37
N GLY A 247 -0.73 9.76 18.48
CA GLY A 247 0.62 10.32 18.50
C GLY A 247 1.20 10.62 17.13
N PHE A 248 0.64 10.05 16.05
CA PHE A 248 1.09 10.28 14.68
C PHE A 248 0.10 11.10 13.86
N TYR A 249 -1.19 10.81 13.95
CA TYR A 249 -2.24 11.52 13.21
C TYR A 249 -3.03 12.44 14.14
N ALA A 250 -3.76 13.39 13.55
CA ALA A 250 -4.58 14.30 14.31
C ALA A 250 -5.72 13.54 14.99
N THR A 251 -5.89 13.79 16.29
CA THR A 251 -6.93 13.17 17.10
C THR A 251 -7.94 14.21 17.57
N ARG A 252 -9.14 13.74 17.89
CA ARG A 252 -10.18 14.47 18.61
C ARG A 252 -10.58 13.68 19.87
N ASP A 253 -11.39 14.30 20.72
CA ASP A 253 -11.98 13.64 21.88
C ASP A 253 -12.74 12.38 21.44
N GLU A 254 -12.44 11.24 22.07
CA GLU A 254 -12.95 9.93 21.67
C GLU A 254 -14.49 9.86 21.68
N THR A 255 -15.13 10.47 22.68
CA THR A 255 -16.59 10.48 22.79
C THR A 255 -17.21 11.22 21.62
N ARG A 256 -16.67 12.41 21.29
CA ARG A 256 -17.14 13.20 20.14
C ARG A 256 -16.89 12.53 18.80
N THR A 257 -15.72 11.90 18.64
CA THR A 257 -15.36 11.12 17.46
C THR A 257 -16.38 10.00 17.25
N HIS A 258 -16.76 9.31 18.33
CA HIS A 258 -17.74 8.23 18.27
C HIS A 258 -19.15 8.71 17.93
N GLU A 259 -19.66 9.75 18.61
CA GLU A 259 -20.96 10.38 18.30
C GLU A 259 -21.01 10.86 16.84
N ARG A 260 -19.90 11.42 16.34
CA ARG A 260 -19.80 11.85 14.95
C ARG A 260 -19.83 10.65 13.99
N LEU A 261 -19.12 9.57 14.32
CA LEU A 261 -19.12 8.35 13.51
C LEU A 261 -20.51 7.73 13.41
N GLU A 262 -21.29 7.71 14.50
CA GLU A 262 -22.68 7.21 14.47
C GLU A 262 -23.54 7.97 13.45
N VAL A 263 -23.39 9.31 13.39
CA VAL A 263 -24.10 10.15 12.41
C VAL A 263 -23.62 9.87 10.99
N LEU A 264 -22.32 9.65 10.80
CA LEU A 264 -21.72 9.38 9.50
C LEU A 264 -22.11 8.02 8.93
N LEU A 265 -22.31 7.04 9.81
CA LEU A 265 -22.67 5.66 9.48
C LEU A 265 -24.19 5.41 9.48
N ALA A 266 -25.00 6.44 9.77
CA ALA A 266 -26.45 6.32 9.76
C ALA A 266 -26.98 6.13 8.34
N GLU A 267 -27.81 5.10 8.16
CA GLU A 267 -28.51 4.74 6.92
C GLU A 267 -30.01 4.60 7.19
N ALA A 268 -30.84 4.65 6.14
CA ALA A 268 -32.30 4.50 6.29
C ALA A 268 -32.70 3.16 6.92
N ALA A 269 -31.95 2.09 6.61
CA ALA A 269 -32.13 0.76 7.19
C ALA A 269 -31.44 0.56 8.55
N SER A 270 -30.70 1.57 9.03
CA SER A 270 -30.01 1.50 10.30
C SER A 270 -30.91 1.93 11.45
N THR A 271 -30.93 1.13 12.51
CA THR A 271 -31.41 1.57 13.82
C THR A 271 -30.20 1.76 14.73
N PRO A 272 -30.06 2.92 15.40
CA PRO A 272 -29.03 3.09 16.41
C PRO A 272 -29.26 2.05 17.51
N VAL A 273 -28.24 1.23 17.79
CA VAL A 273 -28.27 0.35 18.95
C VAL A 273 -27.71 1.16 20.11
N ALA A 274 -28.51 1.42 21.14
CA ALA A 274 -28.05 2.11 22.33
C ALA A 274 -26.81 1.40 22.90
N LEU A 275 -25.67 2.07 22.77
CA LEU A 275 -24.38 1.58 23.24
C LEU A 275 -24.43 1.45 24.76
N ALA A 276 -24.20 0.25 25.28
CA ALA A 276 -23.92 0.12 26.71
C ALA A 276 -22.54 0.76 26.97
N PRO A 277 -22.41 1.74 27.87
CA PRO A 277 -21.16 2.48 28.09
C PRO A 277 -19.94 1.62 28.45
N ASN A 278 -20.14 0.34 28.80
CA ASN A 278 -19.10 -0.54 29.35
C ASN A 278 -18.96 -1.90 28.62
N SER A 279 -19.52 -2.06 27.42
CA SER A 279 -19.29 -3.28 26.63
C SER A 279 -18.10 -3.11 25.70
N SER A 280 -17.14 -4.04 25.75
CA SER A 280 -16.03 -4.20 24.79
C SER A 280 -16.50 -4.70 23.42
N ALA A 281 -17.82 -4.85 23.27
CA ALA A 281 -18.51 -5.51 22.18
C ALA A 281 -19.53 -4.51 21.62
N ARG A 282 -19.07 -3.56 20.80
CA ARG A 282 -19.91 -2.49 20.26
C ARG A 282 -20.20 -2.77 18.79
N ALA A 283 -21.37 -3.34 18.51
CA ALA A 283 -21.96 -3.17 17.18
C ALA A 283 -22.07 -1.67 16.91
N ILE A 284 -21.67 -1.23 15.72
CA ILE A 284 -21.68 0.20 15.35
C ILE A 284 -23.10 0.63 14.97
N ARG A 285 -23.90 -0.28 14.41
CA ARG A 285 -25.33 -0.10 14.13
C ARG A 285 -26.04 -1.46 13.99
N ALA A 286 -27.36 -1.50 14.06
CA ALA A 286 -28.14 -2.65 13.60
C ALA A 286 -28.72 -2.34 12.23
N ILE A 287 -28.50 -3.22 11.26
CA ILE A 287 -29.17 -3.17 9.97
C ILE A 287 -30.41 -4.05 10.05
N GLN A 288 -31.57 -3.43 9.81
CA GLN A 288 -32.85 -4.12 9.74
C GLN A 288 -33.44 -3.87 8.36
N THR A 289 -33.78 -4.95 7.67
CA THR A 289 -34.46 -4.87 6.39
C THR A 289 -35.81 -5.57 6.46
N ILE A 290 -36.78 -4.98 5.79
CA ILE A 290 -38.11 -5.57 5.55
C ILE A 290 -38.16 -6.31 4.21
N ALA A 291 -37.07 -6.24 3.43
CA ALA A 291 -36.94 -7.01 2.20
C ALA A 291 -36.95 -8.51 2.54
N PRO A 292 -37.57 -9.35 1.70
CA PRO A 292 -37.49 -10.80 1.88
C PRO A 292 -36.05 -11.26 1.79
N GLU A 293 -35.67 -12.23 2.63
CA GLU A 293 -34.36 -12.87 2.53
C GLU A 293 -34.25 -13.62 1.20
N HIS A 294 -33.15 -13.37 0.51
CA HIS A 294 -32.80 -13.97 -0.77
C HIS A 294 -31.56 -14.84 -0.54
N PRO A 295 -31.69 -16.19 -0.48
CA PRO A 295 -30.55 -17.09 -0.29
C PRO A 295 -29.76 -17.26 -1.60
N TRP A 296 -29.42 -16.14 -2.24
CA TRP A 296 -28.67 -16.11 -3.49
C TRP A 296 -27.21 -16.46 -3.22
N ASN A 297 -26.61 -17.17 -4.17
CA ASN A 297 -25.17 -17.33 -4.18
C ASN A 297 -24.49 -15.99 -4.43
N VAL A 298 -23.27 -15.82 -3.92
CA VAL A 298 -22.48 -14.61 -4.13
C VAL A 298 -21.12 -14.99 -4.70
N VAL A 299 -20.73 -14.35 -5.79
CA VAL A 299 -19.41 -14.49 -6.40
C VAL A 299 -18.75 -13.12 -6.48
N LEU A 300 -17.73 -12.90 -5.66
CA LEU A 300 -16.91 -11.70 -5.68
C LEU A 300 -15.61 -11.98 -6.45
N LEU A 301 -15.50 -11.45 -7.67
CA LEU A 301 -14.30 -11.51 -8.49
C LEU A 301 -13.51 -10.20 -8.31
N LEU A 302 -12.38 -10.31 -7.60
CA LEU A 302 -11.36 -9.28 -7.52
C LEU A 302 -10.37 -9.48 -8.66
N GLU A 303 -10.39 -8.56 -9.62
CA GLU A 303 -9.51 -8.57 -10.77
C GLU A 303 -8.26 -7.73 -10.49
N GLU A 304 -7.10 -8.39 -10.49
CA GLU A 304 -5.79 -7.82 -10.23
C GLU A 304 -5.52 -6.61 -11.14
N SER A 305 -5.18 -5.48 -10.53
CA SER A 305 -4.66 -4.29 -11.22
C SER A 305 -5.58 -3.75 -12.33
N LEU A 306 -6.89 -4.03 -12.27
CA LEU A 306 -7.91 -3.60 -13.23
C LEU A 306 -8.49 -2.24 -12.84
N GLY A 307 -7.80 -1.16 -13.19
CA GLY A 307 -8.29 0.20 -12.97
C GLY A 307 -9.31 0.66 -14.02
N ALA A 308 -10.03 1.72 -13.67
CA ALA A 308 -11.03 2.34 -14.53
C ALA A 308 -10.44 2.83 -15.86
N GLU A 309 -9.15 3.13 -15.93
CA GLU A 309 -8.43 3.53 -17.15
C GLU A 309 -8.43 2.46 -18.26
N PHE A 310 -8.72 1.20 -17.93
CA PHE A 310 -8.81 0.12 -18.91
C PHE A 310 -10.23 -0.14 -19.40
N ILE A 311 -11.26 0.39 -18.71
CA ILE A 311 -12.66 0.01 -18.89
C ILE A 311 -13.36 0.96 -19.86
N GLY A 312 -13.70 0.49 -21.05
CA GLY A 312 -14.39 1.29 -22.06
C GLY A 312 -15.73 1.85 -21.56
N ALA A 313 -16.51 1.06 -20.82
CA ALA A 313 -17.81 1.46 -20.28
C ALA A 313 -17.75 2.60 -19.24
N LEU A 314 -16.58 2.92 -18.70
CA LEU A 314 -16.36 4.07 -17.80
C LEU A 314 -15.92 5.33 -18.57
N HIS A 315 -15.54 5.21 -19.85
CA HIS A 315 -15.12 6.31 -20.71
C HIS A 315 -15.99 6.44 -21.98
N PRO A 316 -17.32 6.58 -21.84
CA PRO A 316 -18.21 6.63 -23.01
C PRO A 316 -17.86 7.82 -23.92
N GLY A 317 -17.67 7.54 -25.21
CA GLY A 317 -17.37 8.54 -26.24
C GLY A 317 -15.88 8.82 -26.49
N GLN A 318 -14.96 8.21 -25.75
CA GLN A 318 -13.53 8.21 -26.10
C GLN A 318 -13.18 7.18 -27.19
N ASP A 319 -14.09 6.24 -27.43
CA ASP A 319 -14.02 5.24 -28.51
C ASP A 319 -15.39 5.14 -29.20
N PRO A 320 -15.67 6.01 -30.20
CA PRO A 320 -16.97 6.05 -30.87
C PRO A 320 -17.26 4.82 -31.75
N ASP A 321 -16.22 4.05 -32.12
CA ASP A 321 -16.34 2.87 -32.98
C ASP A 321 -16.26 1.55 -32.19
N GLY A 322 -15.82 1.57 -30.92
CA GLY A 322 -15.77 0.41 -30.01
C GLY A 322 -14.58 -0.53 -30.24
N ASP A 323 -13.65 -0.15 -31.13
CA ASP A 323 -12.51 -0.96 -31.57
C ASP A 323 -11.24 -0.77 -30.70
N LEU A 324 -11.28 0.14 -29.71
CA LEU A 324 -10.16 0.50 -28.85
C LEU A 324 -10.29 0.00 -27.41
N SER A 325 -11.48 -0.50 -27.00
CA SER A 325 -11.66 -1.03 -25.64
C SER A 325 -10.73 -2.22 -25.39
N LEU A 326 -10.00 -2.15 -24.27
CA LEU A 326 -9.19 -3.27 -23.80
C LEU A 326 -10.04 -4.33 -23.09
N THR A 327 -11.30 -4.01 -22.78
CA THR A 327 -12.21 -4.85 -22.00
C THR A 327 -13.61 -5.00 -22.61
N PRO A 328 -13.72 -5.48 -23.86
CA PRO A 328 -15.01 -5.61 -24.54
C PRO A 328 -15.99 -6.57 -23.83
N GLU A 329 -15.52 -7.61 -23.14
CA GLU A 329 -16.39 -8.55 -22.42
C GLU A 329 -16.98 -7.88 -21.17
N PHE A 330 -16.19 -7.14 -20.40
CA PHE A 330 -16.67 -6.31 -19.30
C PHE A 330 -17.67 -5.25 -19.78
N ASP A 331 -17.38 -4.59 -20.90
CA ASP A 331 -18.27 -3.56 -21.47
C ASP A 331 -19.62 -4.13 -21.92
N ALA A 332 -19.65 -5.39 -22.36
CA ALA A 332 -20.88 -6.11 -22.65
C ALA A 332 -21.64 -6.44 -21.36
N LEU A 333 -20.96 -6.99 -20.34
CA LEU A 333 -21.55 -7.30 -19.04
C LEU A 333 -22.12 -6.05 -18.34
N ALA A 334 -21.51 -4.89 -18.51
CA ALA A 334 -22.00 -3.62 -17.97
C ALA A 334 -23.39 -3.23 -18.50
N ARG A 335 -23.83 -3.79 -19.64
CA ARG A 335 -25.19 -3.59 -20.18
C ARG A 335 -26.21 -4.54 -19.57
N GLU A 336 -25.75 -5.63 -18.96
CA GLU A 336 -26.58 -6.64 -18.30
C GLU A 336 -26.65 -6.42 -16.77
N GLY A 337 -25.74 -5.62 -16.20
CA GLY A 337 -25.67 -5.36 -14.76
C GLY A 337 -25.84 -3.89 -14.36
N THR A 338 -25.59 -3.63 -13.08
CA THR A 338 -25.52 -2.29 -12.49
C THR A 338 -24.06 -1.89 -12.31
N LEU A 339 -23.63 -0.86 -13.05
CA LEU A 339 -22.27 -0.33 -13.00
C LEU A 339 -22.17 0.88 -12.06
N PHE A 340 -21.25 0.84 -11.10
CA PHE A 340 -20.88 2.00 -10.29
C PHE A 340 -19.77 2.77 -11.00
N THR A 341 -20.03 4.03 -11.35
CA THR A 341 -19.16 4.80 -12.26
C THR A 341 -18.13 5.65 -11.54
N GLN A 342 -18.22 5.77 -10.22
CA GLN A 342 -17.33 6.57 -9.37
C GLN A 342 -16.89 5.77 -8.15
N ALA A 343 -16.31 4.60 -8.38
CA ALA A 343 -15.85 3.70 -7.33
C ALA A 343 -14.33 3.77 -7.14
N TYR A 344 -13.90 3.81 -5.88
CA TYR A 344 -12.49 3.91 -5.51
C TYR A 344 -12.08 2.77 -4.58
N ALA A 345 -10.97 2.12 -4.90
CA ALA A 345 -10.30 1.21 -3.99
C ALA A 345 -9.83 1.97 -2.75
N THR A 346 -9.84 1.33 -1.58
CA THR A 346 -9.30 1.92 -0.35
C THR A 346 -7.79 2.09 -0.38
N GLY A 347 -7.08 1.33 -1.21
CA GLY A 347 -5.63 1.29 -1.30
C GLY A 347 -5.16 0.92 -2.70
N ASN A 348 -3.85 0.93 -2.90
CA ASN A 348 -3.19 0.61 -4.18
C ASN A 348 -2.47 -0.75 -4.18
N ARG A 349 -2.97 -1.70 -3.36
CA ARG A 349 -2.47 -3.07 -3.23
C ARG A 349 -3.65 -4.03 -3.07
N THR A 350 -3.55 -5.22 -3.64
CA THR A 350 -4.53 -6.30 -3.54
C THR A 350 -5.01 -6.57 -2.11
N ILE A 351 -4.07 -6.57 -1.16
CA ILE A 351 -4.39 -6.84 0.24
C ILE A 351 -5.31 -5.79 0.88
N ARG A 352 -5.31 -4.55 0.35
CA ARG A 352 -6.23 -3.47 0.76
C ARG A 352 -7.63 -3.67 0.20
N ALA A 353 -7.74 -4.22 -1.01
CA ALA A 353 -9.01 -4.63 -1.57
C ALA A 353 -9.62 -5.78 -0.76
N ILE A 354 -8.82 -6.82 -0.46
CA ILE A 354 -9.26 -7.94 0.39
C ILE A 354 -9.74 -7.42 1.74
N GLU A 355 -8.94 -6.59 2.43
CA GLU A 355 -9.33 -5.92 3.67
C GLU A 355 -10.69 -5.20 3.54
N ALA A 356 -10.86 -4.38 2.51
CA ALA A 356 -12.09 -3.62 2.30
C ALA A 356 -13.30 -4.50 2.00
N THR A 357 -13.15 -5.52 1.15
CA THR A 357 -14.25 -6.36 0.67
C THR A 357 -14.55 -7.55 1.58
N THR A 358 -13.72 -7.81 2.59
CA THR A 358 -14.07 -8.73 3.69
C THR A 358 -14.51 -7.98 4.92
N SER A 359 -13.75 -7.01 5.41
CA SER A 359 -14.01 -6.38 6.71
C SER A 359 -14.84 -5.10 6.63
N SER A 360 -14.90 -4.42 5.49
CA SER A 360 -15.53 -3.09 5.39
C SER A 360 -14.97 -2.08 6.41
N LEU A 361 -13.68 -2.21 6.77
CA LEU A 361 -12.95 -1.24 7.58
C LEU A 361 -12.33 -0.14 6.71
N PRO A 362 -12.26 1.11 7.20
CA PRO A 362 -11.39 2.12 6.62
C PRO A 362 -9.94 1.62 6.62
N PRO A 363 -9.15 1.90 5.58
CA PRO A 363 -7.76 1.47 5.54
C PRO A 363 -6.97 2.19 6.63
N LEU A 364 -6.29 1.42 7.49
CA LEU A 364 -5.42 1.99 8.52
C LEU A 364 -4.04 2.37 7.95
N PRO A 365 -3.40 3.46 8.44
CA PRO A 365 -2.10 3.90 7.95
C PRO A 365 -1.00 2.86 8.21
N GLY A 366 -0.03 2.74 7.30
CA GLY A 366 1.08 1.79 7.43
C GLY A 366 0.68 0.37 7.00
N ALA A 367 0.89 -0.64 7.86
CA ALA A 367 0.57 -2.03 7.52
C ALA A 367 -0.95 -2.25 7.31
N PRO A 368 -1.35 -3.07 6.33
CA PRO A 368 -2.74 -3.49 6.17
C PRO A 368 -3.23 -4.29 7.38
N ILE A 369 -4.53 -4.25 7.66
CA ILE A 369 -5.14 -5.01 8.77
C ILE A 369 -4.77 -6.49 8.69
N VAL A 370 -4.71 -7.05 7.47
CA VAL A 370 -4.32 -8.45 7.22
C VAL A 370 -2.97 -8.83 7.83
N SER A 371 -2.02 -7.89 7.89
CA SER A 371 -0.67 -8.12 8.44
C SER A 371 -0.53 -7.70 9.90
N ARG A 372 -1.59 -7.20 10.55
CA ARG A 372 -1.55 -6.73 11.95
C ARG A 372 -1.75 -7.87 12.93
N ARG A 373 -1.22 -7.69 14.14
CA ARG A 373 -1.52 -8.59 15.28
C ARG A 373 -2.99 -8.44 15.65
N GLY A 374 -3.66 -9.55 15.95
CA GLY A 374 -5.09 -9.57 16.28
C GLY A 374 -6.02 -9.43 15.08
N ALA A 375 -5.53 -9.71 13.86
CA ALA A 375 -6.34 -9.75 12.65
C ALA A 375 -7.13 -11.06 12.48
N GLU A 376 -7.50 -11.68 13.59
CA GLU A 376 -8.22 -12.94 13.69
C GLU A 376 -9.58 -12.71 14.36
N ASP A 377 -10.56 -13.55 14.03
CA ASP A 377 -11.93 -13.47 14.55
C ASP A 377 -12.59 -12.09 14.34
N LEU A 378 -12.25 -11.38 13.26
CA LEU A 378 -12.82 -10.09 12.91
C LEU A 378 -14.24 -10.24 12.33
N PHE A 379 -15.03 -9.19 12.48
CA PHE A 379 -16.33 -9.05 11.83
C PHE A 379 -16.14 -8.86 10.32
N THR A 380 -16.42 -9.91 9.54
CA THR A 380 -16.18 -9.92 8.08
C THR A 380 -17.33 -10.53 7.31
N LEU A 381 -17.44 -10.21 6.01
CA LEU A 381 -18.46 -10.73 5.10
C LEU A 381 -18.48 -12.27 5.07
N PRO A 382 -17.35 -12.99 4.93
CA PRO A 382 -17.37 -14.46 5.00
C PRO A 382 -17.85 -14.96 6.37
N GLY A 383 -17.43 -14.32 7.46
CA GLY A 383 -17.90 -14.64 8.81
C GLY A 383 -19.41 -14.48 8.98
N VAL A 384 -19.96 -13.35 8.54
CA VAL A 384 -21.41 -13.06 8.59
C VAL A 384 -22.20 -14.03 7.71
N LEU A 385 -21.76 -14.29 6.48
CA LEU A 385 -22.43 -15.23 5.58
C LEU A 385 -22.36 -16.66 6.11
N GLY A 386 -21.22 -17.07 6.68
CA GLY A 386 -21.06 -18.38 7.32
C GLY A 386 -22.00 -18.59 8.49
N GLN A 387 -22.22 -17.57 9.33
CA GLN A 387 -23.23 -17.60 10.40
C GLN A 387 -24.66 -17.72 9.86
N ASN A 388 -24.91 -17.26 8.64
CA ASN A 388 -26.19 -17.38 7.92
C ASN A 388 -26.26 -18.64 7.02
N GLY A 389 -25.40 -19.64 7.27
CA GLY A 389 -25.47 -20.96 6.62
C GLY A 389 -24.80 -21.06 5.26
N TYR A 390 -24.07 -20.04 4.82
CA TYR A 390 -23.33 -20.08 3.56
C TYR A 390 -22.07 -20.94 3.66
N GLN A 391 -21.75 -21.60 2.56
CA GLN A 391 -20.41 -22.13 2.31
C GLN A 391 -19.50 -20.97 1.86
N THR A 392 -18.27 -20.89 2.37
CA THR A 392 -17.37 -19.77 2.05
C THR A 392 -16.06 -20.28 1.45
N LEU A 393 -15.76 -19.80 0.25
CA LEU A 393 -14.66 -20.24 -0.59
C LEU A 393 -13.79 -19.06 -1.00
N PHE A 394 -12.47 -19.24 -0.95
CA PHE A 394 -11.50 -18.38 -1.63
C PHE A 394 -10.75 -19.16 -2.69
N VAL A 395 -10.67 -18.63 -3.92
CA VAL A 395 -9.95 -19.23 -5.05
C VAL A 395 -8.83 -18.31 -5.50
N TYR A 396 -7.59 -18.82 -5.44
CA TYR A 396 -6.39 -18.09 -5.79
C TYR A 396 -5.38 -18.99 -6.53
N GLY A 397 -4.72 -18.46 -7.55
CA GLY A 397 -3.75 -19.23 -8.34
C GLY A 397 -2.36 -19.38 -7.71
N GLY A 398 -2.04 -18.56 -6.71
CA GLY A 398 -0.74 -18.50 -6.05
C GLY A 398 -0.72 -19.21 -4.69
N ARG A 399 0.34 -19.01 -3.91
CA ARG A 399 0.42 -19.52 -2.54
C ARG A 399 -0.38 -18.60 -1.62
N ALA A 400 -1.39 -19.11 -0.93
CA ALA A 400 -2.24 -18.27 -0.09
C ALA A 400 -1.46 -17.66 1.10
N LEU A 401 -0.32 -18.23 1.48
CA LEU A 401 0.57 -17.64 2.48
C LEU A 401 1.12 -16.26 2.08
N PHE A 402 1.23 -15.97 0.78
CA PHE A 402 1.71 -14.68 0.29
C PHE A 402 0.85 -13.53 0.81
N ASP A 403 1.47 -12.43 1.23
CA ASP A 403 0.83 -11.27 1.86
C ASP A 403 -0.09 -11.61 3.06
N GLY A 404 0.04 -12.80 3.65
CA GLY A 404 -0.76 -13.24 4.80
C GLY A 404 -2.22 -13.56 4.49
N MET A 405 -2.60 -13.65 3.21
CA MET A 405 -4.00 -13.81 2.78
C MET A 405 -4.67 -15.05 3.38
N GLY A 406 -4.02 -16.20 3.26
CA GLY A 406 -4.56 -17.49 3.69
C GLY A 406 -4.85 -17.55 5.19
N PRO A 407 -3.84 -17.31 6.05
CA PRO A 407 -4.05 -17.22 7.50
C PRO A 407 -5.17 -16.24 7.89
N TYR A 408 -5.20 -15.06 7.29
CA TYR A 408 -6.23 -14.06 7.55
C TYR A 408 -7.63 -14.54 7.12
N LEU A 409 -7.79 -15.04 5.90
CA LEU A 409 -9.09 -15.45 5.39
C LEU A 409 -9.63 -16.66 6.15
N SER A 410 -8.78 -17.65 6.47
CA SER A 410 -9.17 -18.79 7.29
C SER A 410 -9.59 -18.39 8.70
N ALA A 411 -8.88 -17.44 9.33
CA ALA A 411 -9.22 -16.92 10.65
C ALA A 411 -10.47 -16.04 10.65
N ASN A 412 -10.95 -15.62 9.48
CA ASN A 412 -12.07 -14.68 9.33
C ASN A 412 -13.21 -15.27 8.47
N GLY A 413 -13.47 -16.56 8.63
CA GLY A 413 -14.71 -17.18 8.16
C GLY A 413 -14.67 -17.77 6.75
N VAL A 414 -13.53 -17.80 6.04
CA VAL A 414 -13.38 -18.61 4.82
C VAL A 414 -13.13 -20.08 5.19
N GLN A 415 -14.04 -20.96 4.79
CA GLN A 415 -14.03 -22.39 5.13
C GLN A 415 -13.11 -23.21 4.23
N ARG A 416 -12.98 -22.82 2.95
CA ARG A 416 -12.13 -23.50 1.97
C ARG A 416 -11.27 -22.50 1.21
N ILE A 417 -9.99 -22.81 1.10
CA ILE A 417 -9.04 -22.08 0.26
C ILE A 417 -8.58 -23.04 -0.83
N VAL A 418 -8.73 -22.62 -2.08
CA VAL A 418 -8.09 -23.22 -3.24
C VAL A 418 -6.88 -22.38 -3.59
N GLU A 419 -5.71 -22.98 -3.58
CA GLU A 419 -4.45 -22.30 -3.83
C GLU A 419 -3.59 -23.06 -4.86
N GLN A 420 -2.38 -22.57 -5.14
CA GLN A 420 -1.47 -23.13 -6.15
C GLN A 420 -1.28 -24.66 -6.08
N SER A 421 -1.37 -25.27 -4.90
CA SER A 421 -1.20 -26.71 -4.70
C SER A 421 -2.40 -27.54 -5.20
N ASP A 422 -3.56 -26.92 -5.41
CA ASP A 422 -4.78 -27.55 -5.91
C ASP A 422 -4.88 -27.60 -7.44
N PHE A 423 -3.92 -27.01 -8.14
CA PHE A 423 -3.84 -26.97 -9.61
C PHE A 423 -2.83 -28.00 -10.15
N PRO A 424 -3.03 -28.52 -11.37
CA PRO A 424 -2.07 -29.41 -12.03
C PRO A 424 -0.66 -28.81 -12.06
N ALA A 425 0.36 -29.64 -11.85
CA ALA A 425 1.75 -29.19 -11.78
C ALA A 425 2.25 -28.59 -13.11
N ASP A 426 1.68 -29.03 -14.23
CA ASP A 426 1.96 -28.59 -15.60
C ASP A 426 1.11 -27.39 -16.06
N GLU A 427 0.20 -26.90 -15.22
CA GLU A 427 -0.58 -25.69 -15.47
C GLU A 427 0.36 -24.47 -15.65
N PHE A 428 0.08 -23.65 -16.68
CA PHE A 428 0.86 -22.44 -16.93
C PHE A 428 0.80 -21.52 -15.71
N ARG A 429 1.97 -21.08 -15.25
CA ARG A 429 2.10 -20.23 -14.06
C ARG A 429 3.24 -19.23 -14.16
N THR A 430 3.07 -18.10 -13.50
CA THR A 430 4.12 -17.11 -13.23
C THR A 430 4.56 -17.21 -11.75
N ALA A 431 5.39 -16.27 -11.28
CA ALA A 431 5.70 -16.13 -9.86
C ALA A 431 4.45 -15.95 -8.97
N TRP A 432 3.36 -15.43 -9.53
CA TRP A 432 2.14 -15.05 -8.82
C TRP A 432 1.11 -16.17 -8.72
N GLY A 433 1.13 -17.13 -9.64
CA GLY A 433 0.16 -18.20 -9.67
C GLY A 433 -0.12 -18.74 -11.07
N VAL A 434 -1.10 -19.65 -11.14
CA VAL A 434 -1.67 -20.13 -12.41
C VAL A 434 -2.46 -19.03 -13.11
N SER A 435 -2.75 -19.21 -14.40
CA SER A 435 -3.46 -18.22 -15.21
C SER A 435 -4.91 -17.96 -14.77
N ASP A 436 -5.45 -16.79 -15.11
CA ASP A 436 -6.83 -16.39 -14.73
C ASP A 436 -7.87 -17.34 -15.32
N GLN A 437 -7.64 -17.86 -16.52
CA GLN A 437 -8.44 -18.94 -17.10
C GLN A 437 -8.55 -20.14 -16.16
N ALA A 438 -7.42 -20.62 -15.64
CA ALA A 438 -7.39 -21.78 -14.77
C ALA A 438 -8.06 -21.50 -13.42
N ILE A 439 -7.84 -20.29 -12.86
CA ILE A 439 -8.48 -19.84 -11.62
C ILE A 439 -10.00 -19.83 -11.78
N LEU A 440 -10.52 -19.22 -12.84
CA LEU A 440 -11.96 -19.10 -13.08
C LEU A 440 -12.61 -20.45 -13.41
N ASP A 441 -11.93 -21.33 -14.15
CA ASP A 441 -12.39 -22.71 -14.39
C ASP A 441 -12.48 -23.51 -13.09
N ARG A 442 -11.48 -23.35 -12.22
CA ARG A 442 -11.49 -24.01 -10.92
C ARG A 442 -12.58 -23.46 -10.02
N ALA A 443 -12.83 -22.15 -10.04
CA ALA A 443 -13.95 -21.55 -9.31
C ALA A 443 -15.29 -22.13 -9.75
N LEU A 444 -15.55 -22.27 -11.05
CA LEU A 444 -16.76 -22.94 -11.56
C LEU A 444 -16.90 -24.37 -11.06
N THR A 445 -15.81 -25.13 -11.06
CA THR A 445 -15.79 -26.53 -10.58
C THR A 445 -16.12 -26.63 -9.09
N GLU A 446 -15.58 -25.74 -8.26
CA GLU A 446 -15.84 -25.71 -6.81
C GLU A 446 -17.27 -25.22 -6.51
N MET A 447 -17.78 -24.24 -7.27
CA MET A 447 -19.17 -23.78 -7.16
C MET A 447 -20.17 -24.87 -7.57
N ASP A 448 -19.91 -25.63 -8.63
CA ASP A 448 -20.72 -26.81 -9.01
C ASP A 448 -20.80 -27.83 -7.86
N ALA A 449 -19.70 -28.04 -7.12
CA ALA A 449 -19.66 -28.95 -5.99
C ALA A 449 -20.41 -28.39 -4.78
N MET A 450 -20.29 -27.10 -4.50
CA MET A 450 -21.02 -26.43 -3.42
C MET A 450 -22.53 -26.42 -3.67
N GLU A 451 -22.97 -26.18 -4.91
CA GLU A 451 -24.38 -26.19 -5.31
C GLU A 451 -25.05 -27.54 -5.01
N GLN A 452 -24.34 -28.66 -5.21
CA GLN A 452 -24.87 -30.01 -4.95
C GLN A 452 -25.24 -30.26 -3.48
N THR A 453 -24.74 -29.42 -2.55
CA THR A 453 -25.07 -29.53 -1.13
C THR A 453 -26.43 -28.90 -0.78
N GLY A 454 -27.00 -28.09 -1.68
CA GLY A 454 -28.25 -27.34 -1.47
C GLY A 454 -28.12 -26.15 -0.52
N LYS A 455 -26.90 -25.75 -0.13
CA LYS A 455 -26.63 -24.56 0.68
C LYS A 455 -26.15 -23.42 -0.22
N PRO A 456 -26.53 -22.16 0.07
CA PRO A 456 -25.97 -21.03 -0.65
C PRO A 456 -24.46 -20.93 -0.41
N PHE A 457 -23.74 -20.30 -1.33
CA PHE A 457 -22.30 -20.12 -1.23
C PHE A 457 -21.86 -18.69 -1.48
N PHE A 458 -20.73 -18.34 -0.86
CA PHE A 458 -19.94 -17.14 -1.13
C PHE A 458 -18.58 -17.58 -1.67
N THR A 459 -18.26 -17.17 -2.89
CA THR A 459 -16.96 -17.43 -3.52
C THR A 459 -16.26 -16.11 -3.77
N MET A 460 -15.11 -15.90 -3.11
CA MET A 460 -14.18 -14.83 -3.45
C MET A 460 -13.09 -15.38 -4.37
N ILE A 461 -12.88 -14.72 -5.51
CA ILE A 461 -11.90 -15.10 -6.51
C ILE A 461 -10.91 -13.96 -6.64
N LEU A 462 -9.61 -14.27 -6.64
CA LEU A 462 -8.55 -13.31 -6.92
C LEU A 462 -7.77 -13.75 -8.17
N SER A 463 -7.85 -12.94 -9.23
CA SER A 463 -7.04 -13.13 -10.44
C SER A 463 -5.58 -12.73 -10.20
N VAL A 464 -4.67 -13.09 -11.12
CA VAL A 464 -3.22 -12.81 -10.95
C VAL A 464 -2.49 -12.45 -12.24
N SER A 465 -3.10 -12.65 -13.42
CA SER A 465 -2.33 -12.59 -14.68
C SER A 465 -1.93 -11.16 -15.04
N ASN A 466 -2.74 -10.16 -14.71
CA ASN A 466 -2.47 -8.71 -14.88
C ASN A 466 -1.38 -8.16 -13.94
N HIS A 467 -0.37 -8.98 -13.67
CA HIS A 467 0.81 -8.65 -12.90
C HIS A 467 2.07 -8.84 -13.76
N ARG A 468 3.15 -8.09 -13.47
CA ARG A 468 4.47 -8.35 -14.07
C ARG A 468 4.89 -9.81 -13.89
N PRO A 469 5.42 -10.50 -14.92
CA PRO A 469 5.99 -9.97 -16.16
C PRO A 469 4.97 -9.72 -17.30
N TYR A 470 3.68 -9.74 -17.01
CA TYR A 470 2.58 -9.58 -17.96
C TYR A 470 2.58 -10.71 -18.99
N ALA A 471 2.42 -11.95 -18.51
CA ALA A 471 2.44 -13.16 -19.32
C ALA A 471 1.20 -14.02 -19.07
N TYR A 472 0.68 -14.62 -20.13
CA TYR A 472 -0.46 -15.55 -20.13
C TYR A 472 -0.17 -16.74 -21.06
N PRO A 473 -0.97 -17.83 -21.00
CA PRO A 473 -0.73 -19.02 -21.81
C PRO A 473 -0.72 -18.70 -23.31
N PRO A 474 0.32 -19.09 -24.08
CA PRO A 474 0.41 -18.81 -25.50
C PRO A 474 -0.75 -19.41 -26.31
N GLY A 475 -1.24 -18.69 -27.32
CA GLY A 475 -2.30 -19.16 -28.22
C GLY A 475 -3.73 -19.09 -27.65
N THR A 476 -3.92 -18.50 -26.46
CA THR A 476 -5.26 -18.24 -25.88
C THR A 476 -5.93 -17.05 -26.56
N ILE A 477 -5.26 -15.89 -26.55
CA ILE A 477 -5.57 -14.75 -27.41
C ILE A 477 -4.30 -14.29 -28.10
N GLU A 478 -4.44 -13.76 -29.32
CA GLU A 478 -3.30 -13.15 -30.02
C GLU A 478 -3.01 -11.75 -29.46
N PRO A 479 -1.74 -11.44 -29.12
CA PRO A 479 -1.36 -10.11 -28.72
C PRO A 479 -1.52 -9.16 -29.90
N LEU A 480 -2.18 -8.02 -29.67
CA LEU A 480 -2.32 -7.01 -30.72
C LEU A 480 -1.01 -6.25 -30.90
N PRO A 481 -0.56 -6.06 -32.15
CA PRO A 481 0.61 -5.24 -32.44
C PRO A 481 0.34 -3.78 -32.05
N GLY A 482 1.36 -3.11 -31.51
CA GLY A 482 1.26 -1.71 -31.06
C GLY A 482 0.82 -1.53 -29.61
N LEU A 483 0.21 -2.54 -28.99
CA LEU A 483 -0.10 -2.51 -27.55
C LEU A 483 1.11 -2.88 -26.69
N LYS A 484 1.22 -2.24 -25.52
CA LYS A 484 2.18 -2.62 -24.48
C LYS A 484 1.82 -3.99 -23.92
N ARG A 485 2.79 -4.70 -23.33
CA ARG A 485 2.57 -6.03 -22.71
C ARG A 485 1.40 -6.03 -21.72
N ARG A 486 1.36 -5.06 -20.80
CA ARG A 486 0.26 -4.93 -19.82
C ARG A 486 -1.11 -4.83 -20.49
N GLN A 487 -1.25 -3.98 -21.51
CA GLN A 487 -2.54 -3.83 -22.23
C GLN A 487 -2.98 -5.15 -22.88
N ASN A 488 -2.05 -5.93 -23.43
CA ASN A 488 -2.37 -7.25 -23.96
C ASN A 488 -2.79 -8.26 -22.88
N VAL A 489 -2.27 -8.13 -21.65
CA VAL A 489 -2.70 -8.97 -20.53
C VAL A 489 -4.06 -8.54 -19.99
N VAL A 490 -4.35 -7.24 -19.93
CA VAL A 490 -5.69 -6.75 -19.59
C VAL A 490 -6.73 -7.34 -20.54
N ARG A 491 -6.45 -7.38 -21.85
CA ARG A 491 -7.31 -8.06 -22.83
C ARG A 491 -7.48 -9.56 -22.55
N TYR A 492 -6.43 -10.23 -22.05
CA TYR A 492 -6.49 -11.64 -21.68
C TYR A 492 -7.36 -11.84 -20.42
N ALA A 493 -7.21 -10.99 -19.41
CA ALA A 493 -8.04 -11.01 -18.21
C ALA A 493 -9.52 -10.79 -18.55
N ASP A 494 -9.83 -9.78 -19.38
CA ASP A 494 -11.18 -9.54 -19.88
C ASP A 494 -11.76 -10.73 -20.66
N TRP A 495 -10.96 -11.33 -21.56
CA TRP A 495 -11.36 -12.55 -22.26
C TRP A 495 -11.68 -13.70 -21.29
N ALA A 496 -10.88 -13.86 -20.23
CA ALA A 496 -11.11 -14.88 -19.21
C ALA A 496 -12.40 -14.63 -18.42
N ILE A 497 -12.71 -13.37 -18.08
CA ILE A 497 -13.99 -12.94 -17.50
C ILE A 497 -15.16 -13.29 -18.43
N GLY A 498 -15.08 -12.93 -19.71
CA GLY A 498 -16.12 -13.24 -20.69
C GLY A 498 -16.37 -14.75 -20.83
N ARG A 499 -15.29 -15.55 -20.84
CA ARG A 499 -15.38 -17.01 -20.86
C ARG A 499 -16.03 -17.56 -19.59
N PHE A 500 -15.65 -17.04 -18.42
CA PHE A 500 -16.27 -17.41 -17.14
C PHE A 500 -17.77 -17.14 -17.16
N PHE A 501 -18.23 -15.95 -17.57
CA PHE A 501 -19.65 -15.64 -17.62
C PHE A 501 -20.41 -16.45 -18.67
N ARG A 502 -19.80 -16.78 -19.82
CA ARG A 502 -20.42 -17.72 -20.79
C ARG A 502 -20.66 -19.09 -20.16
N ALA A 503 -19.67 -19.63 -19.46
CA ALA A 503 -19.81 -20.91 -18.79
C ALA A 503 -20.76 -20.83 -17.58
N ALA A 504 -20.74 -19.74 -16.82
CA ALA A 504 -21.62 -19.52 -15.68
C ALA A 504 -23.09 -19.48 -16.09
N ARG A 505 -23.42 -18.86 -17.24
CA ARG A 505 -24.79 -18.83 -17.80
C ARG A 505 -25.38 -20.21 -18.10
N GLU A 506 -24.53 -21.24 -18.25
CA GLU A 506 -24.98 -22.62 -18.47
C GLU A 506 -25.24 -23.38 -17.14
N LYS A 507 -24.97 -22.75 -15.99
CA LYS A 507 -25.11 -23.36 -14.66
C LYS A 507 -26.50 -23.13 -14.08
N SER A 508 -27.00 -24.11 -13.34
CA SER A 508 -28.32 -24.06 -12.70
C SER A 508 -28.46 -22.92 -11.68
N TYR A 509 -27.35 -22.45 -11.13
CA TYR A 509 -27.34 -21.40 -10.11
C TYR A 509 -27.24 -19.97 -10.68
N TYR A 510 -27.04 -19.78 -12.00
CA TYR A 510 -26.77 -18.45 -12.58
C TYR A 510 -27.84 -17.41 -12.25
N ASP A 511 -29.12 -17.76 -12.46
CA ASP A 511 -30.27 -16.87 -12.20
C ASP A 511 -30.52 -16.60 -10.71
N HIS A 512 -29.77 -17.25 -9.83
CA HIS A 512 -29.81 -17.11 -8.37
C HIS A 512 -28.42 -16.80 -7.79
N THR A 513 -27.57 -16.16 -8.58
CA THR A 513 -26.23 -15.74 -8.17
C THR A 513 -26.04 -14.24 -8.39
N LEU A 514 -25.58 -13.55 -7.35
CA LEU A 514 -25.05 -12.20 -7.43
C LEU A 514 -23.56 -12.28 -7.78
N PHE A 515 -23.20 -11.83 -8.97
CA PHE A 515 -21.82 -11.66 -9.38
C PHE A 515 -21.39 -10.21 -9.13
N VAL A 516 -20.27 -10.02 -8.44
CA VAL A 516 -19.62 -8.73 -8.23
C VAL A 516 -18.25 -8.80 -8.89
N VAL A 517 -18.05 -8.04 -9.97
CA VAL A 517 -16.77 -7.94 -10.68
C VAL A 517 -16.16 -6.58 -10.37
N MET A 518 -14.97 -6.58 -9.77
CA MET A 518 -14.33 -5.36 -9.30
C MET A 518 -12.81 -5.41 -9.49
N GLY A 519 -12.22 -4.27 -9.85
CA GLY A 519 -10.77 -4.10 -9.76
C GLY A 519 -10.31 -3.98 -8.30
N ASP A 520 -9.27 -4.71 -7.91
CA ASP A 520 -8.71 -4.59 -6.55
C ASP A 520 -8.05 -3.22 -6.31
N HIS A 521 -7.36 -2.71 -7.33
CA HIS A 521 -6.85 -1.35 -7.46
C HIS A 521 -6.57 -1.02 -8.93
N GLY A 522 -6.33 0.26 -9.23
CA GLY A 522 -6.00 0.71 -10.58
C GLY A 522 -4.53 0.51 -10.96
N ALA A 523 -4.20 0.83 -12.22
CA ALA A 523 -2.80 0.98 -12.61
C ALA A 523 -2.17 2.12 -11.83
N ARG A 524 -0.93 1.89 -11.42
CA ARG A 524 -0.14 2.93 -10.79
C ARG A 524 0.04 4.10 -11.77
N VAL A 525 -0.52 5.24 -11.36
CA VAL A 525 -0.34 6.55 -11.97
C VAL A 525 0.78 7.26 -11.23
N TYR A 526 1.69 7.84 -12.02
CA TYR A 526 2.86 8.56 -11.52
C TYR A 526 2.53 10.05 -11.46
N GLY A 527 3.12 10.78 -10.51
CA GLY A 527 3.05 12.24 -10.53
C GLY A 527 3.00 12.96 -9.19
N ALA A 528 2.82 14.28 -9.26
CA ALA A 528 2.94 15.21 -8.12
C ALA A 528 1.87 15.07 -7.02
N ALA A 529 0.72 14.45 -7.33
CA ALA A 529 -0.41 14.33 -6.41
C ALA A 529 -0.05 13.51 -5.15
N THR A 530 -0.49 13.99 -3.98
CA THR A 530 -0.31 13.28 -2.70
C THR A 530 -1.02 11.93 -2.69
N ILE A 531 -2.22 11.85 -3.28
CA ILE A 531 -2.95 10.61 -3.52
C ILE A 531 -3.30 10.58 -5.02
N PRO A 532 -2.67 9.72 -5.83
CA PRO A 532 -2.89 9.68 -7.27
C PRO A 532 -4.22 9.00 -7.60
N LEU A 533 -5.34 9.74 -7.54
CA LEU A 533 -6.71 9.21 -7.63
C LEU A 533 -6.96 8.27 -8.82
N GLY A 534 -6.34 8.51 -9.97
CA GLY A 534 -6.46 7.61 -11.13
C GLY A 534 -5.96 6.17 -10.86
N SER A 535 -5.10 5.96 -9.86
CA SER A 535 -4.67 4.60 -9.44
C SER A 535 -5.65 3.91 -8.50
N TYR A 536 -6.67 4.63 -8.04
CA TYR A 536 -7.64 4.17 -7.05
C TYR A 536 -9.01 3.98 -7.69
N GLU A 537 -9.31 4.67 -8.78
CA GLU A 537 -10.57 4.49 -9.50
C GLU A 537 -10.61 3.09 -10.15
N VAL A 538 -11.62 2.31 -9.81
CA VAL A 538 -11.78 0.92 -10.20
C VAL A 538 -13.23 0.66 -10.65
N PRO A 539 -13.45 -0.28 -11.58
CA PRO A 539 -14.80 -0.73 -11.88
C PRO A 539 -15.40 -1.46 -10.67
N ILE A 540 -16.68 -1.24 -10.40
CA ILE A 540 -17.53 -2.18 -9.65
C ILE A 540 -18.76 -2.45 -10.50
N LEU A 541 -18.97 -3.70 -10.87
CA LEU A 541 -20.11 -4.15 -11.63
C LEU A 541 -20.83 -5.26 -10.85
N MET A 542 -22.12 -5.06 -10.61
CA MET A 542 -22.98 -6.08 -9.99
C MET A 542 -23.95 -6.64 -11.03
N VAL A 543 -23.90 -7.95 -11.25
CA VAL A 543 -24.79 -8.68 -12.17
C VAL A 543 -25.61 -9.67 -11.35
N ALA A 544 -26.93 -9.48 -11.34
CA ALA A 544 -27.87 -10.34 -10.62
C ALA A 544 -29.18 -10.42 -11.42
N PRO A 545 -29.30 -11.35 -12.38
CA PRO A 545 -30.42 -11.41 -13.31
C PRO A 545 -31.78 -11.47 -12.61
N GLY A 546 -32.62 -10.45 -12.82
CA GLY A 546 -33.95 -10.37 -12.19
C GLY A 546 -34.00 -9.80 -10.77
N LEU A 547 -32.85 -9.55 -10.13
CA LEU A 547 -32.76 -8.83 -8.84
C LEU A 547 -32.30 -7.38 -9.03
N LEU A 548 -31.35 -7.14 -9.93
CA LEU A 548 -30.83 -5.80 -10.26
C LEU A 548 -31.31 -5.34 -11.64
N PRO A 549 -31.49 -4.02 -11.84
CA PRO A 549 -31.83 -3.46 -13.14
C PRO A 549 -30.68 -3.60 -14.14
N GLU A 550 -30.97 -4.15 -15.31
CA GLU A 550 -30.00 -4.29 -16.41
C GLU A 550 -29.58 -2.91 -16.95
N GLY A 551 -28.27 -2.73 -17.17
CA GLY A 551 -27.69 -1.53 -17.77
C GLY A 551 -27.76 -0.28 -16.89
N ALA A 552 -28.11 -0.43 -15.61
CA ALA A 552 -28.16 0.68 -14.68
C ALA A 552 -26.77 1.23 -14.40
N ARG A 553 -26.70 2.55 -14.19
CA ARG A 553 -25.47 3.26 -13.83
C ARG A 553 -25.70 4.05 -12.57
N ILE A 554 -24.83 3.86 -11.57
CA ILE A 554 -24.87 4.56 -10.29
C ILE A 554 -23.65 5.48 -10.22
N ASP A 555 -23.91 6.79 -10.24
CA ASP A 555 -22.88 7.84 -10.24
C ASP A 555 -22.55 8.37 -8.83
N THR A 556 -23.11 7.76 -7.79
CA THR A 556 -22.77 8.06 -6.39
C THR A 556 -21.32 7.67 -6.13
N LEU A 557 -20.56 8.55 -5.48
CA LEU A 557 -19.18 8.27 -5.09
C LEU A 557 -19.15 7.08 -4.10
N ALA A 558 -18.36 6.06 -4.43
CA ALA A 558 -18.31 4.80 -3.73
C ALA A 558 -16.87 4.41 -3.35
N SER A 559 -16.77 3.61 -2.30
CA SER A 559 -15.54 2.99 -1.81
C SER A 559 -15.64 1.47 -1.94
N SER A 560 -14.52 0.77 -2.15
CA SER A 560 -14.51 -0.70 -2.16
C SER A 560 -15.02 -1.33 -0.86
N LEU A 561 -14.90 -0.61 0.26
CA LEU A 561 -15.43 -1.03 1.56
C LEU A 561 -16.96 -0.99 1.64
N ASP A 562 -17.65 -0.39 0.67
CA ASP A 562 -19.12 -0.37 0.56
C ASP A 562 -19.69 -1.65 -0.08
N VAL A 563 -18.84 -2.48 -0.70
CA VAL A 563 -19.26 -3.74 -1.34
C VAL A 563 -19.91 -4.73 -0.34
N PRO A 564 -19.33 -5.02 0.84
CA PRO A 564 -19.92 -5.94 1.80
C PRO A 564 -21.35 -5.58 2.27
N PRO A 565 -21.63 -4.34 2.76
CA PRO A 565 -22.99 -3.98 3.16
C PRO A 565 -23.96 -3.96 1.97
N THR A 566 -23.52 -3.60 0.76
CA THR A 566 -24.37 -3.66 -0.44
C THR A 566 -24.78 -5.10 -0.79
N ILE A 567 -23.85 -6.07 -0.67
CA ILE A 567 -24.15 -7.49 -0.84
C ILE A 567 -25.18 -7.95 0.19
N LEU A 568 -24.96 -7.65 1.48
CA LEU A 568 -25.88 -8.09 2.54
C LEU A 568 -27.28 -7.46 2.41
N ALA A 569 -27.37 -6.22 1.93
CA ALA A 569 -28.63 -5.54 1.64
C ALA A 569 -29.39 -6.24 0.50
N LEU A 570 -28.70 -6.61 -0.59
CA LEU A 570 -29.29 -7.37 -1.71
C LEU A 570 -29.80 -8.75 -1.29
N LEU A 571 -29.14 -9.39 -0.34
CA LEU A 571 -29.57 -10.67 0.22
C LEU A 571 -30.74 -10.54 1.22
N GLY A 572 -31.13 -9.32 1.59
CA GLY A 572 -32.19 -9.09 2.57
C GLY A 572 -31.81 -9.50 3.99
N LEU A 573 -30.53 -9.53 4.35
CA LEU A 573 -30.07 -9.98 5.67
C LEU A 573 -30.11 -8.85 6.70
N SER A 574 -30.71 -9.13 7.87
CA SER A 574 -30.62 -8.25 9.05
C SER A 574 -29.48 -8.71 9.97
N TYR A 575 -28.63 -7.78 10.41
CA TYR A 575 -27.43 -8.12 11.19
C TYR A 575 -26.94 -6.96 12.08
N PRO A 576 -26.26 -7.26 13.21
CA PRO A 576 -25.51 -6.25 13.95
C PRO A 576 -24.26 -5.89 13.16
N SER A 577 -24.22 -4.69 12.61
CA SER A 577 -23.14 -4.24 11.74
C SER A 577 -22.00 -3.60 12.53
N ARG A 578 -20.78 -4.00 12.19
CA ARG A 578 -19.55 -3.25 12.47
C ARG A 578 -18.94 -2.66 11.20
N PHE A 579 -19.59 -2.82 10.05
CA PHE A 579 -19.10 -2.29 8.78
C PHE A 579 -19.17 -0.77 8.76
N PHE A 580 -18.12 -0.15 8.21
CA PHE A 580 -18.07 1.28 7.98
C PHE A 580 -18.60 1.65 6.58
N GLY A 581 -18.80 0.67 5.70
CA GLY A 581 -19.37 0.89 4.37
C GLY A 581 -20.86 1.14 4.40
N HIS A 582 -21.40 1.55 3.27
CA HIS A 582 -22.84 1.79 3.06
C HIS A 582 -23.41 0.89 1.98
N ASP A 583 -24.71 0.68 2.04
CA ASP A 583 -25.45 0.13 0.92
C ASP A 583 -25.49 1.15 -0.24
N LEU A 584 -24.71 0.88 -1.29
CA LEU A 584 -24.58 1.77 -2.43
C LEU A 584 -25.87 1.91 -3.25
N LEU A 585 -26.81 0.96 -3.15
CA LEU A 585 -28.08 1.03 -3.89
C LEU A 585 -29.04 2.07 -3.31
N HIS A 586 -28.90 2.38 -2.02
CA HIS A 586 -29.74 3.34 -1.30
C HIS A 586 -28.97 4.56 -0.78
N THR A 587 -27.67 4.66 -1.09
CA THR A 587 -26.86 5.82 -0.74
C THR A 587 -27.23 7.01 -1.62
N ARG A 588 -27.62 8.12 -0.98
CA ARG A 588 -27.91 9.38 -1.68
C ARG A 588 -26.62 9.98 -2.25
N PRO A 589 -26.65 10.64 -3.42
CA PRO A 589 -25.46 11.21 -4.03
C PRO A 589 -24.61 12.10 -3.10
N GLU A 590 -25.24 12.89 -2.21
CA GLU A 590 -24.57 13.77 -1.24
C GLU A 590 -23.89 13.06 -0.05
N ASP A 591 -24.22 11.78 0.15
CA ASP A 591 -23.63 10.93 1.19
C ASP A 591 -22.51 10.03 0.63
N GLY A 592 -22.33 10.00 -0.69
CA GLY A 592 -21.26 9.27 -1.37
C GLY A 592 -19.87 9.76 -0.97
N ARG A 593 -18.94 8.81 -0.76
CA ARG A 593 -17.60 9.08 -0.26
C ARG A 593 -16.61 7.98 -0.64
N ALA A 594 -15.32 8.31 -0.56
CA ALA A 594 -14.25 7.33 -0.64
C ALA A 594 -13.26 7.53 0.52
N LEU A 595 -12.81 6.43 1.13
CA LEU A 595 -11.80 6.39 2.17
C LEU A 595 -10.54 5.75 1.58
N LEU A 596 -9.41 6.44 1.66
CA LEU A 596 -8.21 6.12 0.88
C LEU A 596 -6.99 6.04 1.79
N VAL A 597 -6.03 5.19 1.43
CA VAL A 597 -4.66 5.20 1.97
C VAL A 597 -3.65 5.24 0.83
N HIS A 598 -2.66 6.12 0.95
CA HIS A 598 -1.49 6.16 0.08
C HIS A 598 -0.23 6.32 0.93
N ASN A 599 0.59 5.27 0.98
CA ASN A 599 1.77 5.24 1.86
C ASN A 599 1.39 5.44 3.34
N GLY A 600 1.75 6.59 3.91
CA GLY A 600 1.36 7.00 5.26
C GLY A 600 0.13 7.90 5.29
N ASP A 601 -0.29 8.47 4.15
CA ASP A 601 -1.39 9.42 4.14
C ASP A 601 -2.73 8.68 4.05
N ILE A 602 -3.68 9.07 4.88
CA ILE A 602 -5.06 8.57 4.86
C ILE A 602 -6.00 9.72 4.52
N ALA A 603 -7.08 9.44 3.79
CA ALA A 603 -7.95 10.50 3.31
C ALA A 603 -9.41 10.12 3.22
N LEU A 604 -10.26 11.13 3.40
CA LEU A 604 -11.69 11.09 3.12
C LEU A 604 -11.99 12.02 1.95
N MET A 605 -12.52 11.46 0.87
CA MET A 605 -13.03 12.20 -0.27
C MET A 605 -14.55 12.24 -0.24
N ARG A 606 -15.14 13.44 -0.29
CA ARG A 606 -16.59 13.69 -0.26
C ARG A 606 -16.92 15.04 -0.88
N ASN A 607 -18.04 15.16 -1.60
CA ASN A 607 -18.56 16.42 -2.13
C ASN A 607 -17.53 17.25 -2.94
N GLY A 608 -16.70 16.57 -3.76
CA GLY A 608 -15.68 17.23 -4.58
C GLY A 608 -14.48 17.77 -3.79
N ARG A 609 -14.33 17.39 -2.51
CA ARG A 609 -13.20 17.73 -1.65
C ARG A 609 -12.56 16.47 -1.08
N ILE A 610 -11.30 16.59 -0.71
CA ILE A 610 -10.55 15.55 -0.03
C ILE A 610 -9.83 16.13 1.20
N ALA A 611 -10.05 15.54 2.36
CA ALA A 611 -9.25 15.79 3.56
C ALA A 611 -8.19 14.70 3.67
N ILE A 612 -6.92 15.10 3.74
CA ILE A 612 -5.77 14.22 3.87
C ILE A 612 -5.19 14.42 5.28
N LEU A 613 -5.13 13.34 6.04
CA LEU A 613 -4.47 13.27 7.33
C LEU A 613 -3.10 12.61 7.13
N GLY A 614 -2.06 13.35 7.47
CA GLY A 614 -0.68 12.90 7.39
C GLY A 614 -0.08 12.67 8.78
N LEU A 615 1.14 12.14 8.79
CA LEU A 615 1.95 12.04 10.00
C LEU A 615 2.19 13.43 10.62
N HIS A 616 2.55 13.45 11.91
CA HIS A 616 2.73 14.67 12.71
C HIS A 616 1.47 15.55 12.81
N GLN A 617 0.29 14.92 12.83
CA GLN A 617 -1.00 15.59 12.97
C GLN A 617 -1.28 16.59 11.83
N GLN A 618 -0.77 16.31 10.63
CA GLN A 618 -1.03 17.14 9.46
C GLN A 618 -2.49 16.98 9.02
N GLU A 619 -3.16 18.12 8.79
CA GLU A 619 -4.53 18.22 8.32
C GLU A 619 -4.56 19.11 7.07
N ASP A 620 -4.65 18.52 5.88
CA ASP A 620 -4.77 19.26 4.63
C ASP A 620 -6.10 18.99 3.94
N VAL A 621 -6.65 20.01 3.29
CA VAL A 621 -7.88 19.90 2.51
C VAL A 621 -7.65 20.42 1.10
N PHE A 622 -8.17 19.70 0.11
CA PHE A 622 -8.09 20.07 -1.30
C PHE A 622 -9.47 19.98 -1.96
N GLU A 623 -9.70 20.84 -2.94
CA GLU A 623 -10.75 20.64 -3.94
C GLU A 623 -10.22 19.71 -5.03
N VAL A 624 -11.05 18.76 -5.45
CA VAL A 624 -10.70 17.72 -6.41
C VAL A 624 -11.25 18.10 -7.77
N ASP A 625 -10.37 18.39 -8.73
CA ASP A 625 -10.76 18.45 -10.13
C ASP A 625 -10.85 17.03 -10.69
N ARG A 626 -12.07 16.53 -10.87
CA ARG A 626 -12.33 15.17 -11.35
C ARG A 626 -11.83 14.91 -12.77
N LYS A 627 -11.64 15.93 -13.60
CA LYS A 627 -11.18 15.72 -14.99
C LYS A 627 -9.67 15.56 -15.08
N SER A 628 -8.93 16.29 -14.26
CA SER A 628 -7.47 16.26 -14.24
C SER A 628 -6.90 15.35 -13.15
N GLY A 629 -7.70 15.03 -12.12
CA GLY A 629 -7.24 14.38 -10.90
C GLY A 629 -6.38 15.29 -10.02
N GLU A 630 -6.28 16.59 -10.35
CA GLU A 630 -5.44 17.54 -9.61
C GLU A 630 -6.10 18.04 -8.33
N PHE A 631 -5.26 18.33 -7.34
CA PHE A 631 -5.66 18.85 -6.04
C PHE A 631 -5.36 20.34 -5.93
N LEU A 632 -6.41 21.15 -5.80
CA LEU A 632 -6.28 22.57 -5.52
C LEU A 632 -6.43 22.78 -4.02
N ARG A 633 -5.42 23.38 -3.37
CA ARG A 633 -5.45 23.55 -1.91
C ARG A 633 -6.66 24.40 -1.51
N ALA A 634 -7.48 23.87 -0.62
CA ALA A 634 -8.63 24.55 -0.06
C ALA A 634 -8.23 25.32 1.20
N ASP A 635 -8.98 26.36 1.54
CA ASP A 635 -8.83 27.04 2.83
C ASP A 635 -9.32 26.12 3.96
N ALA A 636 -8.38 25.66 4.77
CA ALA A 636 -8.62 24.78 5.91
C ALA A 636 -9.45 25.46 7.03
N SER A 637 -9.54 26.80 7.06
CA SER A 637 -10.28 27.54 8.08
C SER A 637 -11.80 27.54 7.88
N THR A 638 -12.26 27.21 6.67
CA THR A 638 -13.70 27.22 6.37
C THR A 638 -14.44 26.16 7.20
N PRO A 639 -15.71 26.40 7.60
CA PRO A 639 -16.49 25.42 8.35
C PRO A 639 -16.58 24.06 7.63
N LEU A 640 -16.77 24.07 6.32
CA LEU A 640 -16.86 22.86 5.50
C LEU A 640 -15.56 22.07 5.48
N SER A 641 -14.40 22.74 5.39
CA SER A 641 -13.09 22.06 5.47
C SER A 641 -12.86 21.44 6.85
N ARG A 642 -13.22 22.15 7.92
CA ARG A 642 -13.10 21.63 9.30
C ARG A 642 -14.00 20.44 9.54
N GLU A 643 -15.25 20.49 9.06
CA GLU A 643 -16.17 19.35 9.13
C GLU A 643 -15.65 18.12 8.38
N LEU A 644 -15.06 18.30 7.19
CA LEU A 644 -14.49 17.19 6.44
C LEU A 644 -13.28 16.56 7.14
N VAL A 645 -12.43 17.37 7.77
CA VAL A 645 -11.30 16.89 8.58
C VAL A 645 -11.81 16.13 9.81
N ASP A 646 -12.78 16.68 10.52
CA ASP A 646 -13.37 16.02 11.69
C ASP A 646 -14.08 14.72 11.30
N ASP A 647 -14.73 14.66 10.11
CA ASP A 647 -15.28 13.42 9.55
C ASP A 647 -14.17 12.39 9.26
N ALA A 648 -13.07 12.82 8.63
CA ALA A 648 -11.94 11.94 8.34
C ALA A 648 -11.36 11.36 9.64
N ILE A 649 -11.14 12.20 10.65
CA ILE A 649 -10.65 11.76 11.96
C ILE A 649 -11.66 10.79 12.60
N ALA A 650 -12.96 11.05 12.51
CA ALA A 650 -13.99 10.14 13.03
C ALA A 650 -13.89 8.74 12.40
N TYR A 651 -13.72 8.63 11.09
CA TYR A 651 -13.52 7.34 10.42
C TYR A 651 -12.25 6.63 10.90
N PHE A 652 -11.09 7.28 10.78
CA PHE A 652 -9.81 6.60 10.95
C PHE A 652 -9.42 6.38 12.42
N GLN A 653 -9.68 7.36 13.31
CA GLN A 653 -9.40 7.22 14.74
C GLN A 653 -10.26 6.11 15.36
N SER A 654 -11.55 6.04 15.01
CA SER A 654 -12.42 4.98 15.50
C SER A 654 -12.08 3.62 14.92
N ALA A 655 -11.70 3.53 13.64
CA ALA A 655 -11.26 2.28 13.04
C ALA A 655 -10.00 1.73 13.73
N ASP A 656 -8.98 2.57 13.99
CA ASP A 656 -7.75 2.14 14.69
C ASP A 656 -8.08 1.70 16.11
N HIS A 657 -8.92 2.46 16.84
CA HIS A 657 -9.34 2.11 18.19
C HIS A 657 -10.08 0.76 18.22
N LEU A 658 -11.04 0.52 17.32
CA LEU A 658 -11.81 -0.74 17.27
C LEU A 658 -10.92 -1.94 16.96
N VAL A 659 -9.98 -1.81 16.02
CA VAL A 659 -9.05 -2.89 15.68
C VAL A 659 -8.11 -3.17 16.85
N ARG A 660 -7.48 -2.14 17.44
CA ARG A 660 -6.48 -2.30 18.50
C ARG A 660 -7.07 -2.74 19.85
N SER A 661 -8.32 -2.40 20.13
CA SER A 661 -9.02 -2.83 21.34
C SER A 661 -9.62 -4.23 21.23
N GLY A 662 -9.64 -4.83 20.04
CA GLY A 662 -10.38 -6.06 19.75
C GLY A 662 -11.90 -5.85 19.62
N GLY A 663 -12.38 -4.59 19.65
CA GLY A 663 -13.80 -4.24 19.51
C GLY A 663 -14.42 -4.55 18.14
N TYR A 664 -13.59 -4.90 17.15
CA TYR A 664 -14.01 -5.33 15.81
C TYR A 664 -14.28 -6.84 15.67
N GLY A 665 -14.14 -7.63 16.74
CA GLY A 665 -14.33 -9.08 16.68
C GLY A 665 -15.75 -9.51 16.31
N LEU A 666 -15.93 -10.69 15.72
CA LEU A 666 -17.22 -11.25 15.31
C LEU A 666 -18.10 -11.58 16.54
N ASP A 667 -17.50 -11.96 17.69
CA ASP A 667 -18.20 -12.39 18.90
C ASP A 667 -18.82 -11.25 19.74
N VAL A 668 -20.15 -11.25 19.86
CA VAL A 668 -20.86 -10.95 21.12
C VAL A 668 -22.05 -11.91 21.25
N PRO A 669 -22.05 -12.83 22.22
CA PRO A 669 -23.22 -13.66 22.53
C PRO A 669 -24.47 -12.89 22.99
N GLU A 670 -24.41 -11.56 23.13
CA GLU A 670 -25.47 -10.73 23.73
C GLU A 670 -26.48 -10.12 22.74
N LEU A 671 -26.29 -10.25 21.42
CA LEU A 671 -27.14 -9.55 20.42
C LEU A 671 -28.28 -10.38 19.83
N ALA A 672 -28.20 -11.71 19.84
CA ALA A 672 -29.29 -12.58 19.38
C ALA A 672 -30.64 -12.33 20.09
N PRO A 673 -30.69 -12.03 21.42
CA PRO A 673 -31.95 -11.72 22.09
C PRO A 673 -32.50 -10.31 21.77
N ARG A 674 -31.67 -9.37 21.30
CA ARG A 674 -32.04 -7.94 21.15
C ARG A 674 -32.63 -7.61 19.78
N LEU A 675 -32.22 -8.29 18.71
CA LEU A 675 -32.88 -8.15 17.40
C LEU A 675 -34.33 -8.67 17.43
N ALA A 676 -34.63 -9.65 18.27
CA ALA A 676 -35.98 -10.17 18.47
C ALA A 676 -36.95 -9.20 19.19
N ALA A 677 -36.43 -8.12 19.79
CA ALA A 677 -37.21 -7.21 20.65
C ALA A 677 -37.66 -5.91 19.98
N VAL A 678 -37.24 -5.64 18.73
CA VAL A 678 -37.64 -4.42 18.00
C VAL A 678 -38.82 -4.75 17.08
N PRO A 679 -40.04 -4.20 17.32
CA PRO A 679 -41.20 -4.53 16.53
C PRO A 679 -41.09 -3.97 15.09
N PRO A 680 -41.66 -4.63 14.06
CA PRO A 680 -41.47 -4.28 12.64
C PRO A 680 -42.09 -2.96 12.15
N GLY A 681 -42.41 -2.00 13.01
CA GLY A 681 -43.30 -0.88 12.69
C GLY A 681 -42.82 0.53 13.06
N GLY A 682 -41.53 0.71 13.33
CA GLY A 682 -41.00 1.95 13.91
C GLY A 682 -40.18 2.86 12.99
N LEU A 683 -40.38 2.86 11.66
CA LEU A 683 -39.70 3.84 10.79
C LEU A 683 -40.44 5.19 10.85
N LEU A 684 -40.16 5.99 11.89
CA LEU A 684 -40.44 7.42 11.87
C LEU A 684 -39.24 8.12 11.26
N LEU A 685 -39.43 8.64 10.04
CA LEU A 685 -38.56 9.60 9.37
C LEU A 685 -38.23 10.76 10.33
N ALA A 686 -37.07 10.72 10.97
CA ALA A 686 -36.47 11.91 11.58
C ALA A 686 -35.85 12.73 10.44
N THR A 687 -36.62 13.69 9.91
CA THR A 687 -36.09 14.70 9.00
C THR A 687 -35.01 15.52 9.71
N ARG A 688 -33.86 15.64 9.06
CA ARG A 688 -32.65 16.35 9.52
C ARG A 688 -32.81 17.88 9.53
N ALA A 689 -33.95 18.38 10.01
CA ALA A 689 -34.33 19.80 9.98
C ALA A 689 -34.21 20.53 11.33
N GLU A 690 -33.85 19.84 12.43
CA GLU A 690 -33.83 20.46 13.78
C GLU A 690 -32.43 20.85 14.31
N LEU A 691 -31.43 20.97 13.44
CA LEU A 691 -30.15 21.60 13.79
C LEU A 691 -29.89 22.82 12.90
N ALA A 692 -30.81 23.78 12.95
CA ALA A 692 -30.53 25.17 12.58
C ALA A 692 -30.21 25.97 13.86
N PRO A 693 -29.21 26.86 13.84
CA PRO A 693 -28.75 27.53 15.04
C PRO A 693 -29.81 28.49 15.59
N HIS A 694 -29.99 28.47 16.91
CA HIS A 694 -30.75 29.45 17.66
C HIS A 694 -30.44 30.89 17.21
N LYS A 695 -31.36 31.48 16.45
CA LYS A 695 -31.53 32.93 16.36
C LYS A 695 -32.62 33.33 17.37
N HIS A 696 -32.23 34.07 18.41
CA HIS A 696 -33.04 35.11 19.05
C HIS A 696 -32.05 36.10 19.69
N ALA A 697 -31.88 37.31 19.14
CA ALA A 697 -32.77 38.47 19.26
C ALA A 697 -32.71 39.13 20.65
N LEU A 698 -31.74 40.05 20.83
CA LEU A 698 -31.94 41.48 21.14
C LEU A 698 -30.61 42.23 20.94
#